data_AF-A0A813W0K9-F1
#
_entry.id   AF-A0A813W0K9-F1
#
_cell.length_a   1.000
_cell.length_b   1.000
_cell.length_c   1.000
_cell.angle_alpha   90.00
_cell.angle_beta   90.00
_cell.angle_gamma   90.00
#
_symmetry.space_group_name_H-M   'P 1'
#
loop_
_entity.id
_entity.type
_entity.pdbx_description
1 polymer ?
#
loop_
_entity_poly.entity_id
_entity_poly.type
_entity_poly.pdbx_seq_one_letter_code
_entity_poly.pdbx_strand_id
1 'polypeptide(L)'
;MWLLLLFTGPILGVPYNQPKLCANASWNSTAVTFANSTAVGTTPYGIFVNSNNTVYVADRLNSRIQVWLNGNTTLTRTISGGLSLPYSLFVTDNGDIYVDNANTNQRIDKWGSNSNSSVPAMYVCAQCYGVFVDINNMLYCSMYASHKVISQSLNNSVNIWNLVAGTGTAAKTPPTLYNPRGIFVDNNLNLYVADSTNDRIQIFPSGQLNGTTISTGTIVINNPTAVVLDADGYVFIVDSSNHRLIGSNANGFRCIAACSGQGSQSYQLSNPLTLSFDSYGNIFVTDQTNSRIQKFLLITNSCNGTTTNTTITSINTTQSVPLVTNSTTASSSKPLSYNLLKFATNTSWSANGITFVDSTVTGAFIYTVFIDTNNTIYVCEWIAARIQVWHEGDTAPTRNISGDLIRPYTMFVALNGDVYVDNGLSNSRVDKWTTNSTVSVPAMNVKAACWGLFLDIMNNLYCSIAATDQVVVKSMTTNSDMWRVAAGSDCAVPTTNTLSSPRGIYVDTDLNLYVCDCGHNRIQLFLSGQLIGQTVAGTGATGTIDLACPTGITLDADGNLFIVDYSNQRIVASGPNGYRCLIGCIGTAAATSNQLSNPTFVTFDTYGNLYVADDWNSRVQKFLIINTFTSVTVNQPNFCPSTTWYTAGITITNSSTVGTRPYGVFVGINNAIYVTDQDHDRVVMWSEGSINPNKIFSGGLNDPYAVFVIPNNDLYVDNGISYSRVDKWSSNSNTSTPALTVPQECYGLFIDTSNVIYCASTAANKVVKRWLNDNVTTSSIIAGTGTAGATATTLNRPVGIFIDTQFNLYVADSANNRIQMFPLNVFTAVTIVGATAPGTITLNTPYGITLDANGYLFITDYNNNRIIGSGPYGYRCLFGCTSVAGSASTQLHFPSSLSFDTYGNLFVADYYNGRILKFILTSNSCSLSYNQPTFCSNSSWYSNGSTFASSSTIGSLPYGIFIDGINTVYVANRVNNTIPVWPQWSSTPTRYISGNLNRSYSIFVSINGDVYVDNGYTNGRIDKFTFNTSNVITVMNVSGSCYGLFIDSINNLYCSLKDFHQVVKLLLNNGTTIPTIAAGNGSAGSLSNMLNSPQGIYVDSSLNLYIADSANNRIQFVQTGQLNGVTIAGNGSSTSIILNYPTGIVLDANGYLFIVDSYNHRIVASSSSGFRCLVGCSGGGSTSSQLSYPQSMAFDSYGNIYVTDRNNSRVQQFTLQSNSCGKFVCV
;
A
#
# COMPACT_ATOMS: atom_id res chain seq x y z
N MET A 1 -1.70 56.95 -9.26
CA MET A 1 -0.85 56.74 -10.45
C MET A 1 -0.81 55.23 -10.67
N TRP A 2 -1.59 54.74 -11.66
CA TRP A 2 -1.53 53.44 -12.40
C TRP A 2 -1.35 52.12 -11.59
N LEU A 3 -2.07 51.00 -11.74
CA LEU A 3 -3.07 50.40 -12.65
C LEU A 3 -3.46 49.03 -11.97
N LEU A 4 -4.70 48.77 -11.53
CA LEU A 4 -5.82 48.04 -12.18
C LEU A 4 -5.74 46.48 -12.26
N LEU A 5 -6.82 45.81 -11.79
CA LEU A 5 -7.44 44.50 -12.23
C LEU A 5 -6.67 43.18 -11.99
N LEU A 6 -7.23 42.00 -11.63
CA LEU A 6 -8.56 41.37 -11.60
C LEU A 6 -8.52 40.24 -10.53
N PHE A 7 -9.62 39.99 -9.80
CA PHE A 7 -10.14 38.65 -9.48
C PHE A 7 -11.48 38.83 -8.72
N THR A 8 -12.51 39.28 -9.42
CA THR A 8 -13.87 38.85 -9.08
C THR A 8 -14.06 37.50 -9.76
N GLY A 9 -13.95 36.41 -9.01
CA GLY A 9 -14.39 35.10 -9.49
C GLY A 9 -15.89 35.17 -9.84
N PRO A 10 -16.35 34.44 -10.88
CA PRO A 10 -17.73 34.49 -11.33
C PRO A 10 -18.66 33.97 -10.22
N ILE A 11 -19.76 34.67 -9.99
CA ILE A 11 -20.97 34.03 -9.47
C ILE A 11 -21.28 32.92 -10.49
N LEU A 12 -21.28 31.66 -10.06
CA LEU A 12 -21.70 30.52 -10.88
C LEU A 12 -23.12 30.81 -11.39
N GLY A 13 -23.26 31.14 -12.67
CA GLY A 13 -24.56 31.12 -13.32
C GLY A 13 -25.06 29.68 -13.37
N VAL A 14 -26.37 29.46 -13.21
CA VAL A 14 -26.96 28.13 -13.37
C VAL A 14 -26.94 27.69 -14.86
N PRO A 15 -26.83 26.38 -15.17
CA PRO A 15 -26.57 25.91 -16.54
C PRO A 15 -27.80 25.85 -17.45
N TYR A 16 -28.96 26.20 -16.92
CA TYR A 16 -30.24 26.18 -17.60
C TYR A 16 -30.92 27.55 -17.53
N ASN A 17 -31.81 27.82 -18.48
CA ASN A 17 -32.58 29.07 -18.47
C ASN A 17 -33.76 28.98 -17.50
N GLN A 18 -33.80 29.88 -16.53
CA GLN A 18 -35.00 30.21 -15.75
C GLN A 18 -35.42 31.65 -16.10
N PRO A 19 -36.18 31.85 -17.19
CA PRO A 19 -36.70 33.17 -17.50
C PRO A 19 -37.60 33.64 -16.34
N LYS A 20 -37.61 34.93 -16.04
CA LYS A 20 -38.62 35.50 -15.14
C LYS A 20 -39.90 35.75 -15.94
N LEU A 21 -40.98 35.03 -15.62
CA LEU A 21 -42.24 35.11 -16.35
C LEU A 21 -43.29 35.83 -15.51
N CYS A 22 -43.73 36.99 -15.99
CA CYS A 22 -44.74 37.79 -15.32
C CYS A 22 -46.12 37.10 -15.38
N ALA A 23 -47.06 37.48 -14.51
CA ALA A 23 -48.38 36.83 -14.48
C ALA A 23 -49.15 36.88 -15.83
N ASN A 24 -48.89 37.90 -16.66
CA ASN A 24 -49.47 38.07 -17.99
C ASN A 24 -48.63 37.45 -19.13
N ALA A 25 -47.63 36.62 -18.80
CA ALA A 25 -46.80 35.96 -19.80
C ALA A 25 -47.65 35.09 -20.74
N SER A 26 -47.55 35.32 -22.04
CA SER A 26 -48.30 34.57 -23.05
C SER A 26 -47.42 34.18 -24.22
N TRP A 27 -47.68 33.00 -24.78
CA TRP A 27 -46.97 32.46 -25.94
C TRP A 27 -47.88 32.46 -27.15
N ASN A 28 -47.28 32.44 -28.33
CA ASN A 28 -48.01 32.27 -29.58
C ASN A 28 -48.80 30.96 -29.55
N SER A 29 -50.06 31.01 -29.98
CA SER A 29 -50.89 29.81 -30.12
C SER A 29 -50.34 28.85 -31.17
N THR A 30 -49.65 29.36 -32.19
CA THR A 30 -48.96 28.55 -33.21
C THR A 30 -47.47 28.42 -32.91
N ALA A 31 -46.98 27.18 -32.80
CA ALA A 31 -45.55 26.89 -32.69
C ALA A 31 -44.84 26.90 -34.05
N VAL A 32 -43.54 27.18 -34.00
CA VAL A 32 -42.60 26.96 -35.11
C VAL A 32 -41.99 25.57 -34.95
N THR A 33 -42.02 24.76 -36.00
CA THR A 33 -41.31 23.47 -36.00
C THR A 33 -39.82 23.72 -36.09
N PHE A 34 -39.13 23.54 -34.96
CA PHE A 34 -37.70 23.78 -34.83
C PHE A 34 -36.88 22.66 -35.49
N ALA A 35 -37.29 21.41 -35.28
CA ALA A 35 -36.67 20.25 -35.90
C ALA A 35 -37.75 19.21 -36.24
N ASN A 36 -37.65 18.57 -37.40
CA ASN A 36 -38.58 17.53 -37.85
C ASN A 36 -37.90 16.14 -37.80
N SER A 37 -38.61 15.11 -38.24
CA SER A 37 -38.15 13.71 -38.20
C SER A 37 -36.85 13.46 -38.95
N THR A 38 -36.49 14.29 -39.95
CA THR A 38 -35.21 14.17 -40.66
C THR A 38 -34.03 14.63 -39.82
N ALA A 39 -34.24 15.59 -38.91
CA ALA A 39 -33.20 16.16 -38.06
C ALA A 39 -33.06 15.41 -36.72
N VAL A 40 -34.17 15.09 -36.06
CA VAL A 40 -34.21 14.47 -34.70
C VAL A 40 -34.60 13.00 -34.68
N GLY A 41 -34.81 12.38 -35.85
CA GLY A 41 -35.29 10.99 -35.93
C GLY A 41 -36.78 10.86 -35.59
N THR A 42 -37.25 9.62 -35.47
CA THR A 42 -38.68 9.31 -35.28
C THR A 42 -39.12 9.32 -33.80
N THR A 43 -38.17 9.35 -32.86
CA THR A 43 -38.46 9.26 -31.42
C THR A 43 -37.62 10.23 -30.57
N PRO A 44 -37.76 11.55 -30.78
CA PRO A 44 -37.16 12.52 -29.87
C PRO A 44 -37.74 12.33 -28.45
N TYR A 45 -36.86 12.25 -27.45
CA TYR A 45 -37.27 12.00 -26.07
C TYR A 45 -36.90 13.17 -25.14
N GLY A 46 -35.67 13.21 -24.63
CA GLY A 46 -35.17 14.30 -23.77
C GLY A 46 -34.80 15.56 -24.56
N ILE A 47 -35.06 16.74 -23.99
CA ILE A 47 -34.60 18.03 -24.50
C ILE A 47 -34.01 18.86 -23.35
N PHE A 48 -32.90 19.55 -23.61
CA PHE A 48 -32.31 20.51 -22.69
C PHE A 48 -31.83 21.73 -23.47
N VAL A 49 -32.14 22.92 -22.98
CA VAL A 49 -31.64 24.18 -23.50
C VAL A 49 -30.79 24.82 -22.41
N ASN A 50 -29.48 24.95 -22.68
CA ASN A 50 -28.56 25.49 -21.69
C ASN A 50 -28.65 27.04 -21.61
N SER A 51 -27.96 27.63 -20.64
CA SER A 51 -27.88 29.09 -20.42
C SER A 51 -27.35 29.87 -21.64
N ASN A 52 -26.65 29.21 -22.56
CA ASN A 52 -26.19 29.80 -23.82
C ASN A 52 -27.18 29.64 -24.99
N ASN A 53 -28.40 29.14 -24.75
CA ASN A 53 -29.41 28.78 -25.74
C ASN A 53 -28.98 27.68 -26.74
N THR A 54 -28.01 26.85 -26.39
CA THR A 54 -27.69 25.64 -27.15
C THR A 54 -28.75 24.58 -26.83
N VAL A 55 -29.34 24.00 -27.88
CA VAL A 55 -30.41 23.00 -27.77
C VAL A 55 -29.81 21.60 -27.94
N TYR A 56 -30.08 20.72 -26.98
CA TYR A 56 -29.67 19.32 -26.97
C TYR A 56 -30.90 18.43 -26.98
N VAL A 57 -30.96 17.44 -27.89
CA VAL A 57 -32.10 16.52 -28.02
C VAL A 57 -31.60 15.08 -28.06
N ALA A 58 -32.16 14.21 -27.22
CA ALA A 58 -31.95 12.78 -27.28
C ALA A 58 -32.83 12.15 -28.36
N ASP A 59 -32.21 11.60 -29.41
CA ASP A 59 -32.84 10.78 -30.45
C ASP A 59 -32.73 9.31 -30.01
N ARG A 60 -33.79 8.83 -29.36
CA ARG A 60 -33.78 7.59 -28.57
C ARG A 60 -33.48 6.36 -29.39
N LEU A 61 -34.25 6.09 -30.46
CA LEU A 61 -34.08 4.86 -31.25
C LEU A 61 -32.81 4.85 -32.11
N ASN A 62 -32.27 6.02 -32.46
CA ASN A 62 -30.99 6.11 -33.17
C ASN A 62 -29.78 6.18 -32.21
N SER A 63 -29.99 6.06 -30.89
CA SER A 63 -28.94 6.08 -29.85
C SER A 63 -27.95 7.24 -30.02
N ARG A 64 -28.47 8.46 -30.21
CA ARG A 64 -27.63 9.65 -30.42
C ARG A 64 -28.23 10.91 -29.79
N ILE A 65 -27.40 11.93 -29.62
CA ILE A 65 -27.80 13.27 -29.17
C ILE A 65 -27.53 14.26 -30.29
N GLN A 66 -28.53 15.07 -30.61
CA GLN A 66 -28.45 16.12 -31.62
C GLN A 66 -28.32 17.48 -30.95
N VAL A 67 -27.42 18.33 -31.46
CA VAL A 67 -27.08 19.61 -30.86
C VAL A 67 -27.15 20.75 -31.87
N TRP A 68 -27.83 21.83 -31.51
CA TRP A 68 -27.92 23.09 -32.26
C TRP A 68 -27.35 24.23 -31.41
N LEU A 69 -26.33 24.93 -31.93
CA LEU A 69 -25.80 26.11 -31.26
C LEU A 69 -26.75 27.32 -31.40
N ASN A 70 -26.66 28.25 -30.44
CA ASN A 70 -27.53 29.42 -30.32
C ASN A 70 -27.83 30.12 -31.65
N GLY A 71 -29.11 30.19 -32.02
CA GLY A 71 -29.58 30.87 -33.23
C GLY A 71 -29.46 30.09 -34.53
N ASN A 72 -28.81 28.92 -34.53
CA ASN A 72 -28.69 28.09 -35.72
C ASN A 72 -29.92 27.19 -35.94
N THR A 73 -30.51 27.24 -37.13
CA THR A 73 -31.60 26.33 -37.54
C THR A 73 -31.08 25.02 -38.15
N THR A 74 -29.78 24.94 -38.41
CA THR A 74 -29.10 23.75 -38.93
C THR A 74 -28.42 22.96 -37.81
N LEU A 75 -28.48 21.63 -37.93
CA LEU A 75 -27.85 20.72 -36.97
C LEU A 75 -26.33 20.97 -36.91
N THR A 76 -25.78 21.16 -35.72
CA THR A 76 -24.38 21.55 -35.55
C THR A 76 -23.49 20.37 -35.12
N ARG A 77 -23.99 19.47 -34.27
CA ARG A 77 -23.22 18.32 -33.76
C ARG A 77 -24.12 17.12 -33.47
N THR A 78 -23.61 15.92 -33.75
CA THR A 78 -24.23 14.63 -33.37
C THR A 78 -23.27 13.85 -32.46
N ILE A 79 -23.78 13.31 -31.35
CA ILE A 79 -23.01 12.48 -30.41
C ILE A 79 -23.61 11.07 -30.40
N SER A 80 -22.82 10.04 -30.74
CA SER A 80 -23.33 8.66 -30.94
C SER A 80 -22.45 7.55 -30.34
N GLY A 81 -21.33 7.87 -29.68
CA GLY A 81 -20.42 6.85 -29.14
C GLY A 81 -20.96 6.19 -27.87
N GLY A 82 -21.32 4.90 -27.90
CA GLY A 82 -21.61 4.08 -26.71
C GLY A 82 -22.96 4.32 -26.03
N LEU A 83 -23.86 5.10 -26.64
CA LEU A 83 -25.22 5.36 -26.12
C LEU A 83 -26.19 4.22 -26.45
N SER A 84 -27.15 3.99 -25.56
CA SER A 84 -28.22 2.99 -25.74
C SER A 84 -29.55 3.51 -25.23
N LEU A 85 -30.44 3.83 -26.17
CA LEU A 85 -31.80 4.35 -25.91
C LEU A 85 -31.83 5.52 -24.90
N PRO A 86 -31.15 6.65 -25.15
CA PRO A 86 -31.08 7.76 -24.19
C PRO A 86 -32.48 8.37 -23.94
N TYR A 87 -32.94 8.33 -22.70
CA TYR A 87 -34.23 8.94 -22.30
C TYR A 87 -34.07 10.39 -21.85
N SER A 88 -33.06 10.71 -21.04
CA SER A 88 -32.87 12.04 -20.46
C SER A 88 -31.41 12.48 -20.55
N LEU A 89 -31.21 13.80 -20.56
CA LEU A 89 -29.89 14.43 -20.54
C LEU A 89 -29.91 15.75 -19.75
N PHE A 90 -28.76 16.12 -19.20
CA PHE A 90 -28.52 17.41 -18.56
C PHE A 90 -27.12 17.91 -18.92
N VAL A 91 -26.96 19.23 -19.11
CA VAL A 91 -25.67 19.83 -19.43
C VAL A 91 -25.32 20.85 -18.36
N THR A 92 -24.12 20.77 -17.79
CA THR A 92 -23.61 21.69 -16.74
C THR A 92 -22.89 22.90 -17.34
N ASP A 93 -22.54 23.90 -16.51
CA ASP A 93 -21.98 25.19 -16.99
C ASP A 93 -20.61 25.06 -17.64
N ASN A 94 -19.85 24.06 -17.21
CA ASN A 94 -18.57 23.69 -17.81
C ASN A 94 -18.72 22.91 -19.14
N GLY A 95 -19.96 22.66 -19.58
CA GLY A 95 -20.28 21.98 -20.83
C GLY A 95 -20.22 20.44 -20.75
N ASP A 96 -20.13 19.85 -19.56
CA ASP A 96 -20.23 18.40 -19.41
C ASP A 96 -21.68 17.93 -19.65
N ILE A 97 -21.84 16.84 -20.40
CA ILE A 97 -23.14 16.29 -20.80
C ILE A 97 -23.36 14.98 -20.06
N TYR A 98 -24.37 14.95 -19.20
CA TYR A 98 -24.80 13.77 -18.46
C TYR A 98 -26.01 13.15 -19.13
N VAL A 99 -25.94 11.86 -19.47
CA VAL A 99 -26.95 11.19 -20.30
C VAL A 99 -27.27 9.83 -19.73
N ASP A 100 -28.56 9.49 -19.71
CA ASP A 100 -29.00 8.13 -19.43
C ASP A 100 -28.42 7.13 -20.44
N ASN A 101 -27.79 6.07 -19.93
CA ASN A 101 -27.28 4.95 -20.70
C ASN A 101 -27.59 3.61 -20.01
N ALA A 102 -28.63 3.57 -19.18
CA ALA A 102 -28.88 2.45 -18.28
C ALA A 102 -29.36 1.19 -19.01
N ASN A 103 -29.96 1.32 -20.20
CA ASN A 103 -30.67 0.24 -20.87
C ASN A 103 -29.79 -0.98 -21.17
N THR A 104 -28.55 -0.76 -21.61
CA THR A 104 -27.56 -1.84 -21.82
C THR A 104 -26.36 -1.71 -20.90
N ASN A 105 -26.05 -0.50 -20.41
CA ASN A 105 -24.81 -0.24 -19.67
C ASN A 105 -25.02 0.06 -18.18
N GLN A 106 -26.28 0.10 -17.71
CA GLN A 106 -26.64 0.28 -16.28
C GLN A 106 -25.92 1.45 -15.59
N ARG A 107 -25.81 2.58 -16.30
CA ARG A 107 -25.13 3.78 -15.80
C ARG A 107 -25.62 5.06 -16.50
N ILE A 108 -25.41 6.20 -15.85
CA ILE A 108 -25.38 7.52 -16.48
C ILE A 108 -23.95 7.77 -16.94
N ASP A 109 -23.80 8.18 -18.18
CA ASP A 109 -22.52 8.52 -18.77
C ASP A 109 -22.30 10.04 -18.84
N LYS A 110 -21.04 10.45 -18.67
CA LYS A 110 -20.57 11.81 -18.80
C LYS A 110 -19.71 11.95 -20.06
N TRP A 111 -20.05 12.89 -20.93
CA TRP A 111 -19.19 13.37 -22.01
C TRP A 111 -18.60 14.73 -21.62
N GLY A 112 -17.28 14.85 -21.76
CA GLY A 112 -16.64 16.18 -21.69
C GLY A 112 -17.07 17.03 -22.88
N SER A 113 -17.05 18.36 -22.71
CA SER A 113 -17.53 19.36 -23.69
C SER A 113 -17.02 19.13 -25.13
N ASN A 114 -15.79 18.62 -25.30
CA ASN A 114 -15.16 18.31 -26.59
C ASN A 114 -14.78 16.83 -26.79
N SER A 115 -15.27 15.92 -25.93
CA SER A 115 -14.97 14.49 -26.02
C SER A 115 -15.94 13.76 -26.96
N ASN A 116 -15.43 12.75 -27.68
CA ASN A 116 -16.23 11.78 -28.43
C ASN A 116 -16.44 10.46 -27.68
N SER A 117 -15.85 10.31 -26.48
CA SER A 117 -16.05 9.16 -25.59
C SER A 117 -16.64 9.58 -24.25
N SER A 118 -17.47 8.72 -23.67
CA SER A 118 -17.99 8.88 -22.31
C SER A 118 -17.16 8.16 -21.27
N VAL A 119 -17.30 8.63 -20.03
CA VAL A 119 -16.95 7.89 -18.82
C VAL A 119 -18.19 7.66 -17.95
N PRO A 120 -18.27 6.57 -17.18
CA PRO A 120 -19.34 6.39 -16.19
C PRO A 120 -19.34 7.53 -15.18
N ALA A 121 -20.51 8.11 -14.92
CA ALA A 121 -20.70 9.15 -13.90
C ALA A 121 -21.42 8.63 -12.66
N MET A 122 -22.40 7.74 -12.85
CA MET A 122 -23.22 7.16 -11.79
C MET A 122 -23.75 5.80 -12.25
N TYR A 123 -23.63 4.77 -11.43
CA TYR A 123 -24.20 3.45 -11.74
C TYR A 123 -25.66 3.38 -11.30
N VAL A 124 -26.53 2.85 -12.16
CA VAL A 124 -27.98 2.81 -11.94
C VAL A 124 -28.54 1.49 -12.48
N CYS A 125 -29.55 0.90 -11.82
CA CYS A 125 -30.11 -0.38 -12.24
C CYS A 125 -31.41 -0.32 -13.06
N ALA A 126 -31.86 0.87 -13.44
CA ALA A 126 -33.00 1.09 -14.34
C ALA A 126 -32.80 2.38 -15.15
N GLN A 127 -33.57 2.54 -16.22
CA GLN A 127 -33.52 3.74 -17.06
C GLN A 127 -33.86 5.00 -16.25
N CYS A 128 -33.01 6.02 -16.40
CA CYS A 128 -33.23 7.34 -15.80
C CYS A 128 -34.11 8.17 -16.73
N TYR A 129 -35.41 8.23 -16.43
CA TYR A 129 -36.38 9.02 -17.21
C TYR A 129 -36.27 10.52 -16.94
N GLY A 130 -35.54 10.91 -15.90
CA GLY A 130 -35.15 12.28 -15.60
C GLY A 130 -33.73 12.30 -15.01
N VAL A 131 -32.90 13.18 -15.54
CA VAL A 131 -31.51 13.43 -15.09
C VAL A 131 -31.37 14.92 -14.82
N PHE A 132 -30.80 15.28 -13.67
CA PHE A 132 -30.60 16.68 -13.26
C PHE A 132 -29.30 16.81 -12.45
N VAL A 133 -28.57 17.91 -12.59
CA VAL A 133 -27.43 18.24 -11.72
C VAL A 133 -27.73 19.56 -10.99
N ASP A 134 -27.70 19.54 -9.66
CA ASP A 134 -27.97 20.72 -8.85
C ASP A 134 -26.74 21.64 -8.68
N ILE A 135 -26.96 22.77 -8.00
CA ILE A 135 -25.92 23.78 -7.71
C ILE A 135 -24.79 23.28 -6.81
N ASN A 136 -24.95 22.13 -6.14
CA ASN A 136 -23.94 21.49 -5.28
C ASN A 136 -23.22 20.33 -5.98
N ASN A 137 -23.37 20.20 -7.30
CA ASN A 137 -22.87 19.09 -8.09
C ASN A 137 -23.41 17.72 -7.63
N MET A 138 -24.67 17.66 -7.19
CA MET A 138 -25.37 16.38 -6.99
C MET A 138 -26.08 15.99 -8.29
N LEU A 139 -25.78 14.80 -8.80
CA LEU A 139 -26.41 14.19 -9.96
C LEU A 139 -27.62 13.35 -9.51
N TYR A 140 -28.81 13.64 -10.05
CA TYR A 140 -30.06 12.97 -9.75
C TYR A 140 -30.50 12.06 -10.90
N CYS A 141 -31.11 10.91 -10.56
CA CYS A 141 -31.73 9.98 -11.51
C CYS A 141 -33.13 9.58 -11.03
N SER A 142 -34.13 9.80 -11.87
CA SER A 142 -35.49 9.29 -11.71
C SER A 142 -35.62 7.90 -12.32
N MET A 143 -35.63 6.88 -11.48
CA MET A 143 -35.70 5.47 -11.88
C MET A 143 -37.15 5.05 -12.07
N TYR A 144 -37.63 5.14 -13.30
CA TYR A 144 -39.02 4.87 -13.68
C TYR A 144 -39.53 3.52 -13.16
N ALA A 145 -38.86 2.43 -13.54
CA ALA A 145 -39.28 1.07 -13.20
C ALA A 145 -39.08 0.72 -11.72
N SER A 146 -38.22 1.46 -11.02
CA SER A 146 -37.92 1.24 -9.61
C SER A 146 -38.68 2.17 -8.67
N HIS A 147 -39.56 3.02 -9.20
CA HIS A 147 -40.47 3.87 -8.40
C HIS A 147 -39.75 4.76 -7.37
N LYS A 148 -38.55 5.26 -7.71
CA LYS A 148 -37.70 6.04 -6.81
C LYS A 148 -36.81 7.03 -7.56
N VAL A 149 -36.32 8.03 -6.85
CA VAL A 149 -35.29 8.98 -7.31
C VAL A 149 -34.08 8.85 -6.40
N ILE A 150 -32.90 8.76 -7.01
CA ILE A 150 -31.61 8.62 -6.33
C ILE A 150 -30.69 9.79 -6.70
N SER A 151 -29.71 10.10 -5.86
CA SER A 151 -28.71 11.15 -6.12
C SER A 151 -27.29 10.73 -5.75
N GLN A 152 -26.27 11.23 -6.45
CA GLN A 152 -24.85 11.00 -6.13
C GLN A 152 -24.06 12.31 -6.23
N SER A 153 -23.15 12.54 -5.27
CA SER A 153 -22.24 13.69 -5.33
C SER A 153 -21.18 13.47 -6.41
N LEU A 154 -21.00 14.45 -7.29
CA LEU A 154 -19.93 14.46 -8.28
C LEU A 154 -18.59 14.97 -7.70
N ASN A 155 -18.59 15.49 -6.46
CA ASN A 155 -17.38 16.01 -5.80
C ASN A 155 -16.60 14.93 -5.03
N ASN A 156 -17.21 13.76 -4.79
CA ASN A 156 -16.61 12.67 -4.03
C ASN A 156 -16.27 11.50 -4.95
N SER A 157 -15.12 10.87 -4.75
CA SER A 157 -14.69 9.66 -5.47
C SER A 157 -15.50 8.40 -5.09
N VAL A 158 -16.50 8.53 -4.23
CA VAL A 158 -17.29 7.44 -3.67
C VAL A 158 -18.53 7.23 -4.52
N ASN A 159 -18.61 6.10 -5.22
CA ASN A 159 -19.72 5.71 -6.09
C ASN A 159 -20.94 5.18 -5.29
N ILE A 160 -21.43 5.95 -4.32
CA ILE A 160 -22.62 5.62 -3.54
C ILE A 160 -23.69 6.66 -3.83
N TRP A 161 -24.86 6.19 -4.27
CA TRP A 161 -26.04 7.02 -4.43
C TRP A 161 -26.94 6.97 -3.19
N ASN A 162 -27.60 8.08 -2.89
CA ASN A 162 -28.57 8.24 -1.81
C ASN A 162 -29.99 8.16 -2.37
N LEU A 163 -30.90 7.52 -1.65
CA LEU A 163 -32.33 7.62 -1.93
C LEU A 163 -32.83 9.02 -1.54
N VAL A 164 -33.47 9.74 -2.46
CA VAL A 164 -33.95 11.11 -2.22
C VAL A 164 -35.47 11.27 -2.37
N ALA A 165 -36.14 10.37 -3.09
CA ALA A 165 -37.60 10.33 -3.15
C ALA A 165 -38.11 8.94 -3.57
N GLY A 166 -39.30 8.55 -3.11
CA GLY A 166 -39.92 7.25 -3.41
C GLY A 166 -39.34 6.10 -2.59
N THR A 167 -40.17 5.20 -2.05
CA THR A 167 -39.70 4.05 -1.25
C THR A 167 -39.29 2.83 -2.10
N GLY A 168 -39.37 2.94 -3.42
CA GLY A 168 -39.25 1.80 -4.34
C GLY A 168 -40.54 0.99 -4.52
N THR A 169 -41.64 1.42 -3.90
CA THR A 169 -42.94 0.75 -3.98
C THR A 169 -43.92 1.62 -4.76
N ALA A 170 -44.59 1.04 -5.76
CA ALA A 170 -45.66 1.70 -6.51
C ALA A 170 -46.88 1.92 -5.61
N ALA A 171 -47.08 3.16 -5.15
CA ALA A 171 -48.26 3.58 -4.41
C ALA A 171 -48.49 5.09 -4.52
N LYS A 172 -49.68 5.55 -4.10
CA LYS A 172 -50.08 6.97 -4.07
C LYS A 172 -50.15 7.48 -2.63
N THR A 173 -49.01 7.53 -1.94
CA THR A 173 -48.86 8.09 -0.59
C THR A 173 -47.79 9.18 -0.57
N PRO A 174 -47.63 9.98 0.51
CA PRO A 174 -46.60 11.02 0.57
C PRO A 174 -45.16 10.54 0.30
N PRO A 175 -44.69 9.39 0.82
CA PRO A 175 -43.31 8.93 0.56
C PRO A 175 -43.13 8.06 -0.69
N THR A 176 -44.21 7.67 -1.36
CA THR A 176 -44.17 6.72 -2.50
C THR A 176 -44.35 7.43 -3.83
N LEU A 177 -43.77 6.84 -4.87
CA LEU A 177 -43.91 7.27 -6.26
C LEU A 177 -44.40 6.08 -7.09
N TYR A 178 -45.00 6.33 -8.25
CA TYR A 178 -45.32 5.31 -9.22
C TYR A 178 -44.93 5.78 -10.62
N ASN A 179 -43.88 5.15 -11.15
CA ASN A 179 -43.28 5.45 -12.45
C ASN A 179 -42.87 6.93 -12.59
N PRO A 180 -41.99 7.44 -11.70
CA PRO A 180 -41.54 8.82 -11.79
C PRO A 180 -40.80 9.08 -13.10
N ARG A 181 -41.00 10.27 -13.69
CA ARG A 181 -40.36 10.69 -14.94
C ARG A 181 -39.52 11.95 -14.73
N GLY A 182 -39.89 13.09 -15.33
CA GLY A 182 -39.13 14.31 -15.26
C GLY A 182 -38.98 14.84 -13.84
N ILE A 183 -37.80 15.40 -13.56
CA ILE A 183 -37.42 15.95 -12.27
C ILE A 183 -36.82 17.35 -12.44
N PHE A 184 -36.94 18.17 -11.41
CA PHE A 184 -36.29 19.47 -11.31
C PHE A 184 -35.86 19.73 -9.87
N VAL A 185 -34.68 20.34 -9.66
CA VAL A 185 -34.21 20.72 -8.32
C VAL A 185 -34.05 22.24 -8.27
N ASP A 186 -34.74 22.90 -7.33
CA ASP A 186 -34.67 24.36 -7.17
C ASP A 186 -33.42 24.81 -6.39
N ASN A 187 -33.21 26.12 -6.29
CA ASN A 187 -32.06 26.70 -5.58
C ASN A 187 -32.07 26.45 -4.06
N ASN A 188 -33.21 26.04 -3.49
CA ASN A 188 -33.34 25.60 -2.10
C ASN A 188 -33.14 24.09 -1.95
N LEU A 189 -32.76 23.40 -3.03
CA LEU A 189 -32.55 21.95 -3.11
C LEU A 189 -33.83 21.13 -2.90
N ASN A 190 -35.00 21.72 -3.16
CA ASN A 190 -36.25 20.95 -3.18
C ASN A 190 -36.36 20.20 -4.50
N LEU A 191 -36.70 18.92 -4.43
CA LEU A 191 -36.86 18.04 -5.58
C LEU A 191 -38.33 17.98 -6.01
N TYR A 192 -38.59 18.39 -7.24
CA TYR A 192 -39.89 18.29 -7.91
C TYR A 192 -39.89 17.04 -8.79
N VAL A 193 -40.88 16.16 -8.62
CA VAL A 193 -40.97 14.89 -9.34
C VAL A 193 -42.32 14.79 -10.03
N ALA A 194 -42.30 14.54 -11.34
CA ALA A 194 -43.48 14.12 -12.08
C ALA A 194 -43.78 12.64 -11.76
N ASP A 195 -44.74 12.42 -10.87
CA ASP A 195 -45.21 11.10 -10.42
C ASP A 195 -46.28 10.60 -11.39
N SER A 196 -45.82 10.16 -12.56
CA SER A 196 -46.60 10.10 -13.79
C SER A 196 -47.84 9.20 -13.68
N THR A 197 -47.73 7.97 -13.17
CA THR A 197 -48.90 7.08 -13.07
C THR A 197 -49.86 7.49 -11.95
N ASN A 198 -49.40 8.28 -10.98
CA ASN A 198 -50.26 8.79 -9.91
C ASN A 198 -50.93 10.12 -10.28
N ASP A 199 -50.73 10.63 -11.50
CA ASP A 199 -51.30 11.88 -12.02
C ASP A 199 -51.03 13.09 -11.11
N ARG A 200 -49.78 13.24 -10.64
CA ARG A 200 -49.40 14.35 -9.76
C ARG A 200 -47.96 14.83 -9.92
N ILE A 201 -47.70 16.05 -9.48
CA ILE A 201 -46.34 16.53 -9.19
C ILE A 201 -46.14 16.52 -7.67
N GLN A 202 -45.07 15.91 -7.20
CA GLN A 202 -44.67 15.94 -5.79
C GLN A 202 -43.42 16.80 -5.57
N ILE A 203 -43.38 17.49 -4.43
CA ILE A 203 -42.22 18.25 -3.95
C ILE A 203 -41.67 17.57 -2.70
N PHE A 204 -40.39 17.21 -2.73
CA PHE A 204 -39.63 16.69 -1.60
C PHE A 204 -38.67 17.78 -1.11
N PRO A 205 -38.88 18.34 0.09
CA PRO A 205 -37.92 19.26 0.68
C PRO A 205 -36.56 18.60 0.89
N SER A 206 -35.48 19.39 0.83
CA SER A 206 -34.13 18.86 0.99
C SER A 206 -33.99 18.02 2.27
N GLY A 207 -33.50 16.78 2.11
CA GLY A 207 -33.31 15.81 3.19
C GLY A 207 -34.57 15.11 3.70
N GLN A 208 -35.75 15.33 3.10
CA GLN A 208 -37.01 14.71 3.51
C GLN A 208 -37.53 13.71 2.47
N LEU A 209 -37.96 12.53 2.92
CA LEU A 209 -38.58 11.50 2.06
C LEU A 209 -40.11 11.63 1.93
N ASN A 210 -40.75 12.53 2.67
CA ASN A 210 -42.19 12.77 2.54
C ASN A 210 -42.45 13.89 1.55
N GLY A 211 -43.08 13.57 0.42
CA GLY A 211 -43.46 14.52 -0.60
C GLY A 211 -44.79 15.22 -0.31
N THR A 212 -44.89 16.49 -0.72
CA THR A 212 -46.15 17.25 -0.76
C THR A 212 -46.65 17.34 -2.20
N THR A 213 -47.95 17.13 -2.42
CA THR A 213 -48.54 17.19 -3.77
C THR A 213 -48.90 18.63 -4.14
N ILE A 214 -48.49 19.08 -5.32
CA ILE A 214 -48.86 20.42 -5.83
C ILE A 214 -50.34 20.45 -6.21
N SER A 215 -51.08 21.43 -5.69
CA SER A 215 -52.48 21.66 -6.07
C SER A 215 -52.56 22.40 -7.40
N THR A 216 -53.13 21.78 -8.42
CA THR A 216 -53.39 22.39 -9.74
C THR A 216 -54.76 23.08 -9.83
N GLY A 217 -55.46 23.22 -8.70
CA GLY A 217 -56.79 23.83 -8.63
C GLY A 217 -57.82 23.03 -9.43
N THR A 218 -58.50 23.67 -10.38
CA THR A 218 -59.52 23.05 -11.25
C THR A 218 -58.94 22.29 -12.44
N ILE A 219 -57.63 22.42 -12.69
CA ILE A 219 -56.98 21.75 -13.82
C ILE A 219 -56.64 20.32 -13.43
N VAL A 220 -57.32 19.36 -14.06
CA VAL A 220 -56.99 17.93 -13.98
C VAL A 220 -55.78 17.66 -14.89
N ILE A 221 -54.72 17.13 -14.30
CA ILE A 221 -53.53 16.63 -15.00
C ILE A 221 -53.64 15.12 -15.20
N ASN A 222 -53.08 14.61 -16.29
CA ASN A 222 -53.08 13.19 -16.63
C ASN A 222 -51.71 12.80 -17.20
N ASN A 223 -51.04 11.87 -16.52
CA ASN A 223 -49.71 11.37 -16.86
C ASN A 223 -48.69 12.50 -17.08
N PRO A 224 -48.42 13.34 -16.05
CA PRO A 224 -47.43 14.39 -16.19
C PRO A 224 -46.04 13.79 -16.44
N THR A 225 -45.33 14.26 -17.46
CA THR A 225 -44.06 13.66 -17.91
C THR A 225 -42.83 14.51 -17.58
N ALA A 226 -43.00 15.83 -17.45
CA ALA A 226 -41.94 16.74 -17.05
C ALA A 226 -42.46 17.92 -16.23
N VAL A 227 -41.56 18.48 -15.41
CA VAL A 227 -41.78 19.66 -14.59
C VAL A 227 -40.53 20.55 -14.67
N VAL A 228 -40.71 21.86 -14.82
CA VAL A 228 -39.64 22.87 -14.72
C VAL A 228 -40.17 24.12 -14.02
N LEU A 229 -39.26 24.96 -13.53
CA LEU A 229 -39.60 26.20 -12.83
C LEU A 229 -39.05 27.43 -13.54
N ASP A 230 -39.73 28.56 -13.39
CA ASP A 230 -39.22 29.88 -13.77
C ASP A 230 -38.41 30.52 -12.62
N ALA A 231 -37.92 31.75 -12.81
CA ALA A 231 -37.09 32.44 -11.81
C ALA A 231 -37.82 32.79 -10.50
N ASP A 232 -39.16 32.89 -10.52
CA ASP A 232 -39.99 33.20 -9.35
C ASP A 232 -40.55 31.92 -8.69
N GLY A 233 -40.20 30.73 -9.20
CA GLY A 233 -40.63 29.44 -8.69
C GLY A 233 -42.00 28.98 -9.18
N TYR A 234 -42.55 29.60 -10.24
CA TYR A 234 -43.76 29.11 -10.89
C TYR A 234 -43.49 27.82 -11.67
N VAL A 235 -44.46 26.92 -11.67
CA VAL A 235 -44.31 25.51 -12.07
C VAL A 235 -44.94 25.30 -13.44
N PHE A 236 -44.18 24.72 -14.36
CA PHE A 236 -44.59 24.43 -15.74
C PHE A 236 -44.53 22.91 -15.96
N ILE A 237 -45.63 22.34 -16.46
CA ILE A 237 -45.85 20.90 -16.53
C ILE A 237 -46.22 20.49 -17.95
N VAL A 238 -45.63 19.38 -18.40
CA VAL A 238 -46.07 18.67 -19.59
C VAL A 238 -47.18 17.67 -19.20
N ASP A 239 -48.40 17.96 -19.63
CA ASP A 239 -49.60 17.16 -19.36
C ASP A 239 -49.82 16.18 -20.53
N SER A 240 -49.00 15.12 -20.56
CA SER A 240 -48.73 14.29 -21.75
C SER A 240 -49.97 13.65 -22.33
N SER A 241 -50.81 13.02 -21.49
CA SER A 241 -52.02 12.34 -21.96
C SER A 241 -53.14 13.31 -22.35
N ASN A 242 -53.08 14.56 -21.89
CA ASN A 242 -53.97 15.63 -22.36
C ASN A 242 -53.37 16.44 -23.51
N HIS A 243 -52.19 16.05 -24.01
CA HIS A 243 -51.55 16.62 -25.21
C HIS A 243 -51.29 18.14 -25.15
N ARG A 244 -51.00 18.69 -23.96
CA ARG A 244 -50.88 20.14 -23.73
C ARG A 244 -49.80 20.51 -22.73
N LEU A 245 -49.49 21.80 -22.65
CA LEU A 245 -48.63 22.37 -21.62
C LEU A 245 -49.46 23.25 -20.67
N ILE A 246 -49.21 23.12 -19.38
CA ILE A 246 -49.81 23.98 -18.35
C ILE A 246 -48.71 24.67 -17.53
N GLY A 247 -49.03 25.85 -17.00
CA GLY A 247 -48.11 26.61 -16.15
C GLY A 247 -48.86 27.36 -15.08
N SER A 248 -48.23 27.52 -13.91
CA SER A 248 -48.76 28.36 -12.83
C SER A 248 -48.30 29.81 -12.95
N ASN A 249 -49.02 30.69 -12.28
CA ASN A 249 -48.62 32.06 -12.00
C ASN A 249 -49.27 32.51 -10.68
N ALA A 250 -49.22 33.81 -10.37
CA ALA A 250 -49.89 34.41 -9.20
C ALA A 250 -51.40 34.11 -9.09
N ASN A 251 -52.06 33.75 -10.19
CA ASN A 251 -53.50 33.44 -10.26
C ASN A 251 -53.81 31.93 -10.33
N GLY A 252 -52.80 31.06 -10.18
CA GLY A 252 -52.95 29.60 -10.26
C GLY A 252 -52.54 29.01 -11.62
N PHE A 253 -52.91 27.75 -11.86
CA PHE A 253 -52.56 27.03 -13.08
C PHE A 253 -53.47 27.40 -14.25
N ARG A 254 -52.90 27.52 -15.46
CA ARG A 254 -53.61 27.66 -16.73
C ARG A 254 -52.96 26.83 -17.83
N CYS A 255 -53.70 26.55 -18.89
CA CYS A 255 -53.10 26.04 -20.12
C CYS A 255 -52.34 27.17 -20.85
N ILE A 256 -51.10 26.90 -21.27
CA ILE A 256 -50.21 27.90 -21.87
C ILE A 256 -49.87 27.63 -23.33
N ALA A 257 -49.96 26.37 -23.77
CA ALA A 257 -49.74 25.98 -25.16
C ALA A 257 -50.48 24.68 -25.49
N ALA A 258 -50.87 24.53 -26.76
CA ALA A 258 -51.60 23.38 -27.29
C ALA A 258 -52.91 23.02 -26.56
N CYS A 259 -53.65 24.04 -26.12
CA CYS A 259 -54.87 23.88 -25.35
C CYS A 259 -56.04 23.25 -26.14
N SER A 260 -55.93 23.17 -27.46
CA SER A 260 -56.87 22.47 -28.33
C SER A 260 -56.71 20.95 -28.33
N GLY A 261 -55.74 20.39 -27.59
CA GLY A 261 -55.52 18.95 -27.45
C GLY A 261 -54.73 18.32 -28.60
N GLN A 262 -54.94 17.01 -28.79
CA GLN A 262 -54.15 16.17 -29.69
C GLN A 262 -54.25 16.59 -31.17
N GLY A 263 -53.11 16.60 -31.86
CA GLY A 263 -53.07 16.71 -33.32
C GLY A 263 -51.68 17.02 -33.87
N SER A 264 -51.59 17.25 -35.19
CA SER A 264 -50.34 17.52 -35.92
C SER A 264 -50.20 18.97 -36.40
N GLN A 265 -51.23 19.80 -36.20
CA GLN A 265 -51.19 21.22 -36.56
C GLN A 265 -50.15 21.97 -35.71
N SER A 266 -49.76 23.18 -36.14
CA SER A 266 -48.74 24.00 -35.44
C SER A 266 -49.15 24.43 -34.03
N TYR A 267 -50.46 24.46 -33.73
CA TYR A 267 -51.03 24.81 -32.43
C TYR A 267 -51.46 23.57 -31.61
N GLN A 268 -51.14 22.35 -32.07
CA GLN A 268 -51.45 21.09 -31.40
C GLN A 268 -50.17 20.29 -31.11
N LEU A 269 -50.22 19.45 -30.08
CA LEU A 269 -49.16 18.51 -29.74
C LEU A 269 -49.74 17.09 -29.72
N SER A 270 -48.89 16.07 -29.81
CA SER A 270 -49.28 14.67 -29.67
C SER A 270 -48.26 13.90 -28.83
N ASN A 271 -48.65 13.55 -27.59
CA ASN A 271 -47.82 12.90 -26.57
C ASN A 271 -46.53 13.68 -26.27
N PRO A 272 -46.63 14.95 -25.82
CA PRO A 272 -45.46 15.72 -25.48
C PRO A 272 -44.75 15.13 -24.26
N LEU A 273 -43.42 15.05 -24.27
CA LEU A 273 -42.67 14.35 -23.21
C LEU A 273 -41.90 15.26 -22.25
N THR A 274 -41.29 16.33 -22.76
CA THR A 274 -40.48 17.25 -21.94
C THR A 274 -40.48 18.65 -22.54
N LEU A 275 -40.19 19.64 -21.70
CA LEU A 275 -40.13 21.04 -22.08
C LEU A 275 -38.87 21.71 -21.50
N SER A 276 -38.35 22.73 -22.20
CA SER A 276 -37.24 23.56 -21.73
C SER A 276 -37.36 24.99 -22.27
N PHE A 277 -36.85 25.97 -21.52
CA PHE A 277 -36.87 27.38 -21.92
C PHE A 277 -35.55 27.81 -22.57
N ASP A 278 -35.62 28.69 -23.57
CA ASP A 278 -34.48 29.55 -23.88
C ASP A 278 -34.44 30.79 -22.97
N SER A 279 -33.33 31.53 -22.98
CA SER A 279 -33.13 32.77 -22.19
C SER A 279 -34.16 33.87 -22.48
N TYR A 280 -34.86 33.80 -23.63
CA TYR A 280 -35.94 34.71 -23.98
C TYR A 280 -37.32 34.26 -23.44
N GLY A 281 -37.38 33.07 -22.84
CA GLY A 281 -38.61 32.47 -22.33
C GLY A 281 -39.47 31.77 -23.39
N ASN A 282 -38.93 31.46 -24.57
CA ASN A 282 -39.62 30.60 -25.53
C ASN A 282 -39.59 29.15 -25.05
N ILE A 283 -40.67 28.41 -25.31
CA ILE A 283 -40.79 27.02 -24.89
C ILE A 283 -40.40 26.10 -26.04
N PHE A 284 -39.45 25.20 -25.79
CA PHE A 284 -39.16 24.06 -26.65
C PHE A 284 -39.82 22.81 -26.05
N VAL A 285 -40.53 22.05 -26.87
CA VAL A 285 -41.21 20.82 -26.44
C VAL A 285 -40.96 19.68 -27.44
N THR A 286 -40.77 18.48 -26.91
CA THR A 286 -40.68 17.25 -27.71
C THR A 286 -42.09 16.75 -28.04
N ASP A 287 -42.49 16.83 -29.30
CA ASP A 287 -43.79 16.38 -29.82
C ASP A 287 -43.62 14.97 -30.42
N GLN A 288 -43.56 13.98 -29.52
CA GLN A 288 -42.96 12.67 -29.81
C GLN A 288 -43.73 11.87 -30.87
N THR A 289 -45.07 11.84 -30.81
CA THR A 289 -45.87 11.08 -31.79
C THR A 289 -45.84 11.72 -33.18
N ASN A 290 -45.67 13.05 -33.26
CA ASN A 290 -45.46 13.75 -34.52
C ASN A 290 -43.97 13.79 -34.96
N SER A 291 -43.07 13.14 -34.22
CA SER A 291 -41.63 13.06 -34.49
C SER A 291 -40.98 14.43 -34.76
N ARG A 292 -41.29 15.44 -33.93
CA ARG A 292 -40.76 16.81 -34.11
C ARG A 292 -40.48 17.52 -32.78
N ILE A 293 -39.72 18.61 -32.86
CA ILE A 293 -39.52 19.58 -31.78
C ILE A 293 -40.28 20.85 -32.14
N GLN A 294 -41.18 21.30 -31.26
CA GLN A 294 -41.96 22.52 -31.44
C GLN A 294 -41.41 23.64 -30.54
N LYS A 295 -41.35 24.86 -31.09
CA LYS A 295 -40.97 26.09 -30.39
C LYS A 295 -42.14 27.06 -30.30
N PHE A 296 -42.64 27.34 -29.11
CA PHE A 296 -43.66 28.37 -28.85
C PHE A 296 -42.98 29.68 -28.45
N LEU A 297 -43.24 30.73 -29.22
CA LEU A 297 -42.60 32.04 -29.02
C LEU A 297 -43.31 32.84 -27.93
N LEU A 298 -42.57 33.43 -27.00
CA LEU A 298 -43.11 34.33 -25.98
C LEU A 298 -43.50 35.66 -26.64
N ILE A 299 -44.75 36.10 -26.44
CA ILE A 299 -45.32 37.31 -27.05
C ILE A 299 -45.31 38.47 -26.05
N THR A 300 -45.81 38.24 -24.83
CA THR A 300 -45.92 39.26 -23.79
C THR A 300 -45.19 38.78 -22.55
N ASN A 301 -44.39 39.65 -21.95
CA ASN A 301 -43.75 39.41 -20.65
C ASN A 301 -43.42 40.74 -19.97
N SER A 302 -44.46 41.46 -19.52
CA SER A 302 -44.32 42.81 -18.98
C SER A 302 -44.63 42.84 -17.48
N CYS A 303 -43.59 43.01 -16.65
CA CYS A 303 -43.70 42.93 -15.19
C CYS A 303 -44.10 44.24 -14.51
N ASN A 304 -44.38 45.32 -15.25
CA ASN A 304 -44.98 46.55 -14.71
C ASN A 304 -45.69 47.34 -15.82
N GLY A 305 -46.83 47.94 -15.47
CA GLY A 305 -47.45 48.96 -16.30
C GLY A 305 -46.60 50.23 -16.34
N THR A 306 -46.59 50.87 -17.52
CA THR A 306 -46.04 52.19 -17.89
C THR A 306 -44.57 52.28 -18.36
N THR A 307 -44.45 53.12 -19.38
CA THR A 307 -43.37 53.37 -20.35
C THR A 307 -42.19 54.18 -19.81
N THR A 308 -40.96 53.88 -20.28
CA THR A 308 -39.98 54.79 -20.93
C THR A 308 -38.52 54.38 -20.68
N ASN A 309 -37.67 54.77 -21.64
CA ASN A 309 -36.30 54.37 -21.90
C ASN A 309 -35.26 54.74 -20.81
N THR A 310 -34.09 54.08 -20.98
CA THR A 310 -32.71 54.49 -20.68
C THR A 310 -32.08 54.14 -19.32
N THR A 311 -31.14 53.17 -19.43
CA THR A 311 -29.78 53.10 -18.85
C THR A 311 -29.57 53.40 -17.37
N ILE A 312 -29.14 52.38 -16.61
CA ILE A 312 -28.53 52.55 -15.29
C ILE A 312 -27.17 51.84 -15.22
N THR A 313 -26.15 52.67 -14.99
CA THR A 313 -24.84 52.36 -14.43
C THR A 313 -24.90 52.32 -12.90
N SER A 314 -24.30 51.27 -12.32
CA SER A 314 -23.41 51.25 -11.13
C SER A 314 -23.86 51.73 -9.72
N ILE A 315 -23.34 51.00 -8.72
CA ILE A 315 -22.76 51.42 -7.41
C ILE A 315 -23.46 50.93 -6.12
N ASN A 316 -22.67 50.14 -5.35
CA ASN A 316 -22.46 50.01 -3.89
C ASN A 316 -23.62 49.90 -2.89
N THR A 317 -23.49 49.34 -1.68
CA THR A 317 -22.60 48.41 -0.95
C THR A 317 -23.29 48.15 0.41
N THR A 318 -22.82 47.14 1.15
CA THR A 318 -22.85 46.97 2.62
C THR A 318 -24.15 46.58 3.32
N GLN A 319 -24.14 45.39 3.95
CA GLN A 319 -24.28 45.30 5.40
C GLN A 319 -23.66 43.99 5.96
N SER A 320 -23.03 44.15 7.12
CA SER A 320 -22.21 43.23 7.92
C SER A 320 -23.00 42.37 8.90
N VAL A 321 -22.55 41.14 9.21
CA VAL A 321 -22.92 40.35 10.41
C VAL A 321 -21.69 39.52 10.89
N PRO A 322 -21.48 39.30 12.21
CA PRO A 322 -20.17 39.17 12.85
C PRO A 322 -19.60 37.76 13.01
N LEU A 323 -18.28 37.70 13.24
CA LEU A 323 -17.52 36.51 13.61
C LEU A 323 -17.93 35.96 14.98
N VAL A 324 -18.22 34.65 15.02
CA VAL A 324 -18.17 33.84 16.24
C VAL A 324 -16.96 32.93 16.15
N THR A 325 -16.10 33.02 17.16
CA THR A 325 -14.87 32.25 17.34
C THR A 325 -15.17 30.83 17.78
N ASN A 326 -14.71 29.81 17.04
CA ASN A 326 -14.67 28.42 17.51
C ASN A 326 -13.24 28.05 17.94
N SER A 327 -13.13 27.73 19.22
CA SER A 327 -12.01 27.01 19.84
C SER A 327 -11.95 25.58 19.33
N THR A 328 -10.78 25.12 18.87
CA THR A 328 -10.49 23.69 18.71
C THR A 328 -9.16 23.36 19.35
N THR A 329 -9.18 23.07 20.64
CA THR A 329 -8.30 22.07 21.25
C THR A 329 -9.07 20.75 21.26
N ALA A 330 -8.72 19.82 20.37
CA ALA A 330 -9.12 18.43 20.47
C ALA A 330 -7.97 17.54 20.00
N SER A 331 -7.07 17.23 20.93
CA SER A 331 -6.36 15.95 20.90
C SER A 331 -7.23 14.94 21.66
N SER A 332 -7.69 13.89 20.99
CA SER A 332 -7.80 12.54 21.57
C SER A 332 -8.38 11.59 20.53
N SER A 333 -7.60 10.59 20.16
CA SER A 333 -8.06 9.32 19.62
C SER A 333 -9.31 8.85 20.38
N LYS A 334 -10.44 8.67 19.67
CA LYS A 334 -11.59 7.98 20.26
C LYS A 334 -11.23 6.50 20.44
N PRO A 335 -11.42 5.91 21.64
CA PRO A 335 -11.20 4.48 21.85
C PRO A 335 -12.20 3.64 21.03
N LEU A 336 -11.84 2.39 20.77
CA LEU A 336 -12.57 1.40 19.98
C LEU A 336 -13.57 0.63 20.86
N SER A 337 -14.75 0.26 20.34
CA SER A 337 -15.84 -0.41 21.08
C SER A 337 -15.66 -1.88 21.39
N TYR A 338 -14.50 -2.45 21.08
CA TYR A 338 -14.23 -3.88 21.22
C TYR A 338 -12.73 -4.14 21.41
N ASN A 339 -12.40 -5.34 21.90
CA ASN A 339 -11.04 -5.78 22.18
C ASN A 339 -10.28 -6.07 20.88
N LEU A 340 -9.61 -5.07 20.28
CA LEU A 340 -8.60 -5.30 19.24
C LEU A 340 -7.30 -5.78 19.87
N LEU A 341 -7.29 -7.05 20.26
CA LEU A 341 -6.06 -7.70 20.67
C LEU A 341 -5.20 -8.02 19.45
N LYS A 342 -3.89 -7.88 19.58
CA LYS A 342 -2.92 -8.32 18.59
C LYS A 342 -2.43 -9.71 18.99
N PHE A 343 -2.63 -10.71 18.13
CA PHE A 343 -2.14 -12.06 18.39
C PHE A 343 -0.87 -12.34 17.59
N ALA A 344 0.10 -13.03 18.21
CA ALA A 344 1.24 -13.57 17.48
C ALA A 344 0.76 -14.65 16.50
N THR A 345 1.50 -14.85 15.41
CA THR A 345 1.10 -15.75 14.31
C THR A 345 1.05 -17.23 14.73
N ASN A 346 1.72 -17.60 15.83
CA ASN A 346 1.70 -18.93 16.46
C ASN A 346 0.77 -19.05 17.68
N THR A 347 -0.03 -18.02 17.99
CA THR A 347 -0.92 -18.04 19.16
C THR A 347 -1.86 -19.24 19.08
N SER A 348 -1.87 -20.06 20.13
CA SER A 348 -2.78 -21.20 20.24
C SER A 348 -3.64 -21.06 21.49
N TRP A 349 -4.71 -21.84 21.55
CA TRP A 349 -5.59 -21.91 22.70
C TRP A 349 -5.62 -23.33 23.27
N SER A 350 -6.08 -23.48 24.51
CA SER A 350 -6.24 -24.76 25.17
C SER A 350 -7.04 -25.73 24.29
N ALA A 351 -6.56 -26.97 24.18
CA ALA A 351 -7.23 -27.98 23.35
C ALA A 351 -8.65 -28.31 23.83
N ASN A 352 -8.89 -28.17 25.14
CA ASN A 352 -10.19 -28.34 25.77
C ASN A 352 -10.72 -26.98 26.23
N GLY A 353 -12.01 -26.74 25.98
CA GLY A 353 -12.76 -25.60 26.45
C GLY A 353 -13.33 -25.84 27.85
N ILE A 354 -13.51 -24.74 28.58
CA ILE A 354 -14.22 -24.67 29.84
C ILE A 354 -15.65 -24.20 29.50
N THR A 355 -16.66 -24.99 29.85
CA THR A 355 -18.05 -24.54 29.74
C THR A 355 -18.26 -23.36 30.69
N PHE A 356 -18.51 -22.17 30.12
CA PHE A 356 -18.75 -20.95 30.90
C PHE A 356 -20.20 -20.88 31.37
N VAL A 357 -21.15 -21.07 30.45
CA VAL A 357 -22.58 -21.20 30.74
C VAL A 357 -23.18 -22.32 29.90
N ASP A 358 -24.21 -22.98 30.41
CA ASP A 358 -24.94 -24.05 29.70
C ASP A 358 -26.45 -23.97 29.93
N SER A 359 -27.17 -24.90 29.29
CA SER A 359 -28.63 -25.01 29.32
C SER A 359 -29.25 -25.10 30.73
N THR A 360 -28.50 -25.47 31.76
CA THR A 360 -29.00 -25.49 33.15
C THR A 360 -29.18 -24.10 33.72
N VAL A 361 -28.49 -23.09 33.16
CA VAL A 361 -28.48 -21.71 33.65
C VAL A 361 -29.07 -20.71 32.64
N THR A 362 -28.84 -20.93 31.34
CA THR A 362 -29.24 -20.03 30.24
C THR A 362 -30.40 -20.56 29.39
N GLY A 363 -31.04 -21.67 29.74
CA GLY A 363 -32.05 -22.28 28.87
C GLY A 363 -31.49 -22.74 27.50
N ALA A 364 -32.35 -23.09 26.55
CA ALA A 364 -31.95 -23.68 25.27
C ALA A 364 -31.71 -22.64 24.16
N PHE A 365 -30.72 -22.93 23.29
CA PHE A 365 -30.29 -22.17 22.10
C PHE A 365 -29.63 -20.81 22.37
N ILE A 366 -28.29 -20.80 22.33
CA ILE A 366 -27.45 -19.62 22.52
C ILE A 366 -26.92 -19.16 21.16
N TYR A 367 -27.38 -17.99 20.71
CA TYR A 367 -27.11 -17.50 19.36
C TYR A 367 -25.92 -16.54 19.25
N THR A 368 -25.64 -15.75 20.29
CA THR A 368 -24.56 -14.76 20.27
C THR A 368 -24.00 -14.60 21.67
N VAL A 369 -22.67 -14.47 21.74
CA VAL A 369 -21.95 -14.04 22.94
C VAL A 369 -21.14 -12.80 22.58
N PHE A 370 -21.26 -11.74 23.37
CA PHE A 370 -20.48 -10.52 23.22
C PHE A 370 -19.72 -10.24 24.51
N ILE A 371 -18.49 -9.74 24.39
CA ILE A 371 -17.67 -9.35 25.55
C ILE A 371 -17.22 -7.91 25.31
N ASP A 372 -17.55 -7.03 26.25
CA ASP A 372 -17.16 -5.63 26.17
C ASP A 372 -15.71 -5.40 26.66
N THR A 373 -15.26 -4.14 26.59
CA THR A 373 -13.91 -3.76 27.02
C THR A 373 -13.67 -3.88 28.53
N ASN A 374 -14.73 -4.11 29.33
CA ASN A 374 -14.64 -4.33 30.78
C ASN A 374 -14.70 -5.83 31.14
N ASN A 375 -14.67 -6.72 30.14
CA ASN A 375 -14.93 -8.16 30.29
C ASN A 375 -16.30 -8.51 30.85
N THR A 376 -17.29 -7.64 30.66
CA THR A 376 -18.70 -8.00 30.89
C THR A 376 -19.18 -8.85 29.72
N ILE A 377 -19.74 -10.02 30.03
CA ILE A 377 -20.13 -11.05 29.08
C ILE A 377 -21.64 -11.01 28.89
N TYR A 378 -22.09 -10.86 27.65
CA TYR A 378 -23.50 -10.78 27.27
C TYR A 378 -23.88 -12.01 26.46
N VAL A 379 -24.91 -12.74 26.91
CA VAL A 379 -25.34 -14.02 26.30
C VAL A 379 -26.76 -13.88 25.76
N CYS A 380 -26.94 -14.14 24.47
CA CYS A 380 -28.23 -14.05 23.76
C CYS A 380 -28.99 -15.36 23.84
N GLU A 381 -30.17 -15.35 24.48
CA GLU A 381 -31.07 -16.50 24.51
C GLU A 381 -32.21 -16.34 23.51
N TRP A 382 -32.31 -17.28 22.56
CA TRP A 382 -33.28 -17.18 21.49
C TRP A 382 -34.71 -17.48 21.95
N ILE A 383 -34.94 -18.60 22.66
CA ILE A 383 -36.30 -18.99 23.07
C ILE A 383 -36.82 -18.12 24.23
N ALA A 384 -35.98 -17.83 25.21
CA ALA A 384 -36.37 -17.05 26.39
C ALA A 384 -36.49 -15.54 26.10
N ALA A 385 -36.09 -15.10 24.89
CA ALA A 385 -36.17 -13.72 24.43
C ALA A 385 -35.57 -12.71 25.43
N ARG A 386 -34.33 -12.97 25.86
CA ARG A 386 -33.61 -12.13 26.82
C ARG A 386 -32.11 -12.17 26.57
N ILE A 387 -31.41 -11.12 27.03
CA ILE A 387 -29.96 -11.07 27.10
C ILE A 387 -29.53 -11.18 28.56
N GLN A 388 -28.69 -12.14 28.89
CA GLN A 388 -28.10 -12.27 30.22
C GLN A 388 -26.74 -11.59 30.29
N VAL A 389 -26.48 -10.86 31.38
CA VAL A 389 -25.22 -10.14 31.61
C VAL A 389 -24.46 -10.79 32.76
N TRP A 390 -23.19 -11.10 32.52
CA TRP A 390 -22.33 -11.91 33.37
C TRP A 390 -20.97 -11.24 33.56
N HIS A 391 -20.30 -11.56 34.66
CA HIS A 391 -18.89 -11.29 34.91
C HIS A 391 -18.18 -12.62 35.15
N GLU A 392 -16.86 -12.62 34.96
CA GLU A 392 -16.06 -13.82 35.18
C GLU A 392 -16.12 -14.28 36.64
N GLY A 393 -16.48 -15.54 36.87
CA GLY A 393 -16.63 -16.14 38.21
C GLY A 393 -18.06 -16.10 38.78
N ASP A 394 -19.01 -15.45 38.09
CA ASP A 394 -20.41 -15.45 38.48
C ASP A 394 -21.05 -16.84 38.37
N THR A 395 -21.89 -17.19 39.34
CA THR A 395 -22.70 -18.42 39.31
C THR A 395 -24.14 -18.18 38.84
N ALA A 396 -24.54 -16.92 38.65
CA ALA A 396 -25.84 -16.49 38.14
C ALA A 396 -25.71 -15.14 37.41
N PRO A 397 -26.59 -14.81 36.46
CA PRO A 397 -26.50 -13.56 35.71
C PRO A 397 -26.75 -12.36 36.62
N THR A 398 -25.92 -11.33 36.49
CA THR A 398 -26.03 -10.07 37.26
C THR A 398 -27.18 -9.19 36.81
N ARG A 399 -27.57 -9.29 35.53
CA ARG A 399 -28.68 -8.53 34.95
C ARG A 399 -29.30 -9.31 33.79
N ASN A 400 -30.63 -9.24 33.68
CA ASN A 400 -31.37 -9.69 32.50
C ASN A 400 -31.91 -8.46 31.77
N ILE A 401 -31.65 -8.38 30.47
CA ILE A 401 -32.27 -7.40 29.58
C ILE A 401 -33.44 -8.12 28.90
N SER A 402 -34.65 -7.72 29.27
CA SER A 402 -35.91 -8.27 28.79
C SER A 402 -36.96 -7.16 28.74
N GLY A 403 -38.06 -7.39 28.02
CA GLY A 403 -39.12 -6.40 27.82
C GLY A 403 -39.92 -6.73 26.57
N ASP A 404 -39.57 -6.08 25.45
CA ASP A 404 -40.24 -6.22 24.15
C ASP A 404 -39.51 -7.15 23.17
N LEU A 405 -38.48 -7.87 23.62
CA LEU A 405 -37.67 -8.75 22.77
C LEU A 405 -38.48 -9.97 22.31
N ILE A 406 -38.36 -10.30 21.03
CA ILE A 406 -38.92 -11.52 20.44
C ILE A 406 -37.81 -12.23 19.66
N ARG A 407 -37.34 -13.38 20.17
CA ARG A 407 -36.39 -14.28 19.46
C ARG A 407 -35.16 -13.56 18.86
N PRO A 408 -34.35 -12.90 19.69
CA PRO A 408 -33.19 -12.14 19.22
C PRO A 408 -32.11 -13.07 18.65
N TYR A 409 -31.59 -12.74 17.46
CA TYR A 409 -30.53 -13.52 16.79
C TYR A 409 -29.12 -12.99 17.05
N THR A 410 -28.98 -11.69 17.31
CA THR A 410 -27.67 -11.03 17.40
C THR A 410 -27.77 -9.76 18.26
N MET A 411 -26.63 -9.31 18.78
CA MET A 411 -26.52 -8.10 19.57
C MET A 411 -25.16 -7.42 19.36
N PHE A 412 -25.08 -6.15 19.74
CA PHE A 412 -23.83 -5.41 19.86
C PHE A 412 -23.88 -4.46 21.06
N VAL A 413 -22.78 -4.34 21.81
CA VAL A 413 -22.68 -3.40 22.94
C VAL A 413 -21.71 -2.27 22.59
N ALA A 414 -22.17 -1.03 22.67
CA ALA A 414 -21.36 0.15 22.38
C ALA A 414 -20.52 0.59 23.58
N LEU A 415 -19.52 1.43 23.35
CA LEU A 415 -18.59 1.94 24.38
C LEU A 415 -19.25 2.62 25.57
N ASN A 416 -20.39 3.26 25.33
CA ASN A 416 -21.16 3.92 26.38
C ASN A 416 -22.05 2.95 27.18
N GLY A 417 -21.94 1.64 26.91
CA GLY A 417 -22.72 0.57 27.54
C GLY A 417 -24.12 0.39 26.94
N ASP A 418 -24.45 1.10 25.86
CA ASP A 418 -25.73 0.90 25.17
C ASP A 418 -25.74 -0.45 24.46
N VAL A 419 -26.82 -1.22 24.66
CA VAL A 419 -26.99 -2.54 24.06
C VAL A 419 -27.97 -2.45 22.91
N TYR A 420 -27.51 -2.81 21.71
CA TYR A 420 -28.31 -2.89 20.48
C TYR A 420 -28.64 -4.35 20.21
N VAL A 421 -29.92 -4.67 20.04
CA VAL A 421 -30.39 -6.05 19.87
C VAL A 421 -31.39 -6.11 18.73
N ASP A 422 -31.28 -7.16 17.91
CA ASP A 422 -32.33 -7.49 16.95
C ASP A 422 -33.63 -7.83 17.69
N ASN A 423 -34.75 -7.21 17.29
CA ASN A 423 -36.06 -7.49 17.87
C ASN A 423 -36.95 -8.35 16.93
N GLY A 424 -36.35 -9.35 16.28
CA GLY A 424 -37.05 -10.47 15.66
C GLY A 424 -37.93 -10.18 14.44
N LEU A 425 -38.43 -11.26 13.84
CA LEU A 425 -39.21 -11.26 12.59
C LEU A 425 -40.53 -10.48 12.67
N SER A 426 -41.15 -10.41 13.86
CA SER A 426 -42.48 -9.81 14.04
C SER A 426 -42.45 -8.28 14.10
N ASN A 427 -41.39 -7.68 14.66
CA ASN A 427 -41.27 -6.24 14.83
C ASN A 427 -40.38 -5.57 13.77
N SER A 428 -39.49 -6.34 13.10
CA SER A 428 -38.62 -5.87 12.02
C SER A 428 -37.87 -4.58 12.36
N ARG A 429 -37.22 -4.53 13.53
CA ARG A 429 -36.43 -3.39 13.98
C ARG A 429 -35.29 -3.81 14.91
N VAL A 430 -34.28 -2.96 15.03
CA VAL A 430 -33.23 -3.05 16.04
C VAL A 430 -33.60 -2.12 17.19
N ASP A 431 -33.61 -2.65 18.40
CA ASP A 431 -33.91 -1.92 19.62
C ASP A 431 -32.64 -1.62 20.42
N LYS A 432 -32.63 -0.47 21.09
CA LYS A 432 -31.53 0.00 21.93
C LYS A 432 -31.98 0.11 23.38
N TRP A 433 -31.19 -0.46 24.28
CA TRP A 433 -31.28 -0.25 25.72
C TRP A 433 -30.13 0.62 26.20
N THR A 434 -30.44 1.74 26.84
CA THR A 434 -29.43 2.53 27.55
C THR A 434 -29.03 1.83 28.85
N THR A 435 -27.82 2.11 29.32
CA THR A 435 -27.32 1.63 30.61
C THR A 435 -28.35 1.92 31.72
N ASN A 436 -28.78 0.87 32.44
CA ASN A 436 -29.81 0.87 33.50
C ASN A 436 -31.28 1.07 33.08
N SER A 437 -31.61 1.17 31.79
CA SER A 437 -33.01 1.14 31.34
C SER A 437 -33.55 -0.29 31.28
N THR A 438 -34.82 -0.46 31.65
CA THR A 438 -35.61 -1.68 31.40
C THR A 438 -36.47 -1.58 30.14
N VAL A 439 -36.54 -0.40 29.51
CA VAL A 439 -37.35 -0.12 28.32
C VAL A 439 -36.41 0.15 27.13
N SER A 440 -36.69 -0.46 25.98
CA SER A 440 -35.99 -0.17 24.73
C SER A 440 -36.55 1.06 24.01
N VAL A 441 -35.71 1.66 23.18
CA VAL A 441 -36.14 2.58 22.12
C VAL A 441 -35.76 2.02 20.75
N PRO A 442 -36.61 2.15 19.72
CA PRO A 442 -36.24 1.77 18.36
C PRO A 442 -35.00 2.55 17.89
N ALA A 443 -33.97 1.82 17.47
CA ALA A 443 -32.74 2.39 16.95
C ALA A 443 -32.70 2.41 15.42
N MET A 444 -33.28 1.40 14.78
CA MET A 444 -33.29 1.26 13.33
C MET A 444 -34.46 0.38 12.88
N ASN A 445 -35.33 0.89 12.00
CA ASN A 445 -36.37 0.09 11.36
C ASN A 445 -35.78 -0.69 10.18
N VAL A 446 -36.01 -2.00 10.10
CA VAL A 446 -35.49 -2.89 9.05
C VAL A 446 -36.62 -3.64 8.34
N LYS A 447 -36.33 -4.34 7.25
CA LYS A 447 -37.34 -5.10 6.49
C LYS A 447 -37.58 -6.52 7.03
N ALA A 448 -36.64 -7.06 7.80
CA ALA A 448 -36.70 -8.38 8.43
C ALA A 448 -35.63 -8.46 9.54
N ALA A 449 -35.55 -9.59 10.26
CA ALA A 449 -34.62 -9.79 11.35
C ALA A 449 -33.14 -9.63 10.92
N CYS A 450 -32.34 -9.03 11.80
CA CYS A 450 -30.89 -8.88 11.63
C CYS A 450 -30.18 -10.16 12.08
N TRP A 451 -29.37 -10.76 11.21
CA TRP A 451 -28.57 -11.95 11.53
C TRP A 451 -27.17 -11.62 12.05
N GLY A 452 -26.71 -10.39 11.81
CA GLY A 452 -25.50 -9.80 12.36
C GLY A 452 -25.72 -8.31 12.58
N LEU A 453 -25.20 -7.81 13.70
CA LEU A 453 -25.24 -6.39 14.06
C LEU A 453 -23.83 -5.91 14.38
N PHE A 454 -23.50 -4.68 13.95
CA PHE A 454 -22.22 -4.05 14.26
C PHE A 454 -22.38 -2.52 14.33
N LEU A 455 -21.68 -1.87 15.26
CA LEU A 455 -21.62 -0.40 15.35
C LEU A 455 -20.17 0.06 15.13
N ASP A 456 -19.94 0.85 14.08
CA ASP A 456 -18.60 1.33 13.72
C ASP A 456 -18.12 2.52 14.59
N ILE A 457 -16.86 2.92 14.39
CA ILE A 457 -16.23 4.04 15.09
C ILE A 457 -16.85 5.42 14.76
N MET A 458 -17.65 5.51 13.70
CA MET A 458 -18.36 6.71 13.24
C MET A 458 -19.82 6.74 13.72
N ASN A 459 -20.22 5.81 14.59
CA ASN A 459 -21.60 5.61 15.04
C ASN A 459 -22.58 5.26 13.90
N ASN A 460 -22.15 4.46 12.93
CA ASN A 460 -23.06 3.85 11.97
C ASN A 460 -23.41 2.43 12.40
N LEU A 461 -24.70 2.14 12.50
CA LEU A 461 -25.26 0.86 12.89
C LEU A 461 -25.54 0.03 11.63
N TYR A 462 -24.91 -1.14 11.54
CA TYR A 462 -25.02 -2.09 10.44
C TYR A 462 -25.90 -3.27 10.85
N CYS A 463 -26.70 -3.76 9.90
CA CYS A 463 -27.53 -4.94 10.06
C CYS A 463 -27.48 -5.79 8.78
N SER A 464 -27.15 -7.06 8.89
CA SER A 464 -27.27 -8.03 7.79
C SER A 464 -28.65 -8.69 7.81
N ILE A 465 -29.29 -8.73 6.64
CA ILE A 465 -30.67 -9.20 6.46
C ILE A 465 -30.65 -10.35 5.47
N ALA A 466 -30.74 -11.57 5.98
CA ALA A 466 -30.74 -12.79 5.17
C ALA A 466 -31.93 -12.88 4.20
N ALA A 467 -33.08 -12.29 4.55
CA ALA A 467 -34.29 -12.35 3.72
C ALA A 467 -34.23 -11.46 2.47
N THR A 468 -33.35 -10.45 2.46
CA THR A 468 -33.20 -9.50 1.35
C THR A 468 -31.82 -9.56 0.72
N ASP A 469 -30.97 -10.51 1.14
CA ASP A 469 -29.58 -10.67 0.69
C ASP A 469 -28.75 -9.36 0.76
N GLN A 470 -28.94 -8.60 1.83
CA GLN A 470 -28.36 -7.26 1.99
C GLN A 470 -27.75 -7.04 3.37
N VAL A 471 -26.77 -6.15 3.43
CA VAL A 471 -26.36 -5.46 4.66
C VAL A 471 -26.78 -4.01 4.53
N VAL A 472 -27.49 -3.49 5.52
CA VAL A 472 -27.96 -2.11 5.58
C VAL A 472 -27.26 -1.35 6.70
N VAL A 473 -27.10 -0.04 6.53
CA VAL A 473 -26.40 0.83 7.50
C VAL A 473 -27.19 2.12 7.74
N LYS A 474 -27.26 2.54 9.01
CA LYS A 474 -27.89 3.79 9.46
C LYS A 474 -26.89 4.62 10.28
N SER A 475 -26.75 5.91 9.99
CA SER A 475 -25.96 6.79 10.85
C SER A 475 -26.75 7.21 12.08
N MET A 476 -26.22 6.90 13.27
CA MET A 476 -26.85 7.23 14.56
C MET A 476 -26.61 8.69 14.98
N THR A 477 -25.85 9.45 14.20
CA THR A 477 -25.62 10.89 14.43
C THR A 477 -26.72 11.79 13.87
N THR A 478 -27.56 11.25 12.98
CA THR A 478 -28.68 11.98 12.39
C THR A 478 -29.99 11.55 13.02
N ASN A 479 -30.94 12.47 13.21
CA ASN A 479 -32.29 12.14 13.65
C ASN A 479 -33.15 11.49 12.54
N SER A 480 -32.53 11.05 11.44
CA SER A 480 -33.23 10.40 10.33
C SER A 480 -33.31 8.90 10.56
N ASP A 481 -34.45 8.29 10.22
CA ASP A 481 -34.61 6.83 10.23
C ASP A 481 -34.12 6.17 8.92
N MET A 482 -33.42 6.94 8.07
CA MET A 482 -32.96 6.49 6.77
C MET A 482 -31.74 5.59 6.91
N TRP A 483 -31.88 4.36 6.45
CA TRP A 483 -30.78 3.44 6.23
C TRP A 483 -30.49 3.32 4.73
N ARG A 484 -29.24 3.02 4.38
CA ARG A 484 -28.78 2.73 3.01
C ARG A 484 -28.25 1.31 2.94
N VAL A 485 -28.15 0.75 1.73
CA VAL A 485 -27.50 -0.55 1.51
C VAL A 485 -25.98 -0.35 1.60
N ALA A 486 -25.33 -1.10 2.49
CA ALA A 486 -23.88 -1.14 2.68
C ALA A 486 -23.22 -2.25 1.85
N ALA A 487 -23.90 -3.39 1.69
CA ALA A 487 -23.45 -4.51 0.87
C ALA A 487 -24.65 -5.33 0.37
N GLY A 488 -24.46 -6.07 -0.73
CA GLY A 488 -25.58 -6.66 -1.47
C GLY A 488 -26.28 -5.62 -2.35
N SER A 489 -27.11 -6.06 -3.28
CA SER A 489 -27.74 -5.20 -4.29
C SER A 489 -29.24 -5.47 -4.39
N ASP A 490 -30.03 -4.41 -4.50
CA ASP A 490 -31.47 -4.47 -4.87
C ASP A 490 -31.70 -4.93 -6.32
N CYS A 491 -30.63 -5.06 -7.11
CA CYS A 491 -30.67 -5.24 -8.56
C CYS A 491 -29.62 -6.29 -8.97
N ALA A 492 -29.95 -7.19 -9.90
CA ALA A 492 -29.02 -8.22 -10.40
C ALA A 492 -27.82 -7.59 -11.13
N VAL A 493 -26.74 -7.29 -10.38
CA VAL A 493 -25.40 -6.97 -10.85
C VAL A 493 -24.74 -8.28 -11.33
N PRO A 494 -23.71 -8.28 -12.21
CA PRO A 494 -23.13 -9.52 -12.75
C PRO A 494 -22.83 -10.55 -11.66
N THR A 495 -23.08 -11.81 -12.00
CA THR A 495 -23.24 -13.02 -11.18
C THR A 495 -22.10 -13.41 -10.24
N THR A 496 -21.10 -12.55 -10.01
CA THR A 496 -19.94 -12.86 -9.14
C THR A 496 -20.03 -12.25 -7.74
N ASN A 497 -20.85 -11.18 -7.54
CA ASN A 497 -20.80 -10.34 -6.33
C ASN A 497 -22.14 -10.18 -5.58
N THR A 498 -23.10 -11.09 -5.78
CA THR A 498 -24.32 -11.15 -4.97
C THR A 498 -24.03 -11.77 -3.60
N LEU A 499 -24.72 -11.29 -2.56
CA LEU A 499 -24.82 -12.00 -1.27
C LEU A 499 -25.95 -13.03 -1.37
N SER A 500 -25.88 -14.09 -0.55
CA SER A 500 -26.94 -15.05 -0.34
C SER A 500 -26.97 -15.42 1.13
N SER A 501 -28.07 -15.12 1.81
CA SER A 501 -28.26 -15.31 3.24
C SER A 501 -27.10 -14.74 4.09
N PRO A 502 -26.77 -13.43 3.98
CA PRO A 502 -25.71 -12.83 4.79
C PRO A 502 -26.02 -12.94 6.30
N ARG A 503 -25.04 -13.39 7.09
CA ARG A 503 -25.16 -13.59 8.55
C ARG A 503 -24.20 -12.67 9.32
N GLY A 504 -23.17 -13.20 9.98
CA GLY A 504 -22.21 -12.40 10.74
C GLY A 504 -21.57 -11.29 9.90
N ILE A 505 -21.36 -10.13 10.53
CA ILE A 505 -20.70 -8.97 9.92
C ILE A 505 -19.69 -8.38 10.89
N TYR A 506 -18.68 -7.73 10.35
CA TYR A 506 -17.70 -6.97 11.12
C TYR A 506 -17.24 -5.76 10.31
N VAL A 507 -17.00 -4.62 10.98
CA VAL A 507 -16.47 -3.42 10.34
C VAL A 507 -15.14 -3.06 11.00
N ASP A 508 -14.07 -2.96 10.20
CA ASP A 508 -12.74 -2.61 10.71
C ASP A 508 -12.58 -1.09 10.94
N THR A 509 -11.39 -0.69 11.40
CA THR A 509 -11.06 0.72 11.69
C THR A 509 -10.98 1.60 10.45
N ASP A 510 -10.76 1.01 9.27
CA ASP A 510 -10.73 1.69 7.98
C ASP A 510 -12.14 1.76 7.35
N LEU A 511 -13.16 1.29 8.08
CA LEU A 511 -14.56 1.20 7.67
C LEU A 511 -14.80 0.20 6.53
N ASN A 512 -13.94 -0.82 6.40
CA ASN A 512 -14.19 -1.95 5.50
C ASN A 512 -15.15 -2.93 6.17
N LEU A 513 -16.12 -3.43 5.40
CA LEU A 513 -17.18 -4.32 5.86
C LEU A 513 -16.88 -5.76 5.43
N TYR A 514 -16.76 -6.65 6.40
CA TYR A 514 -16.64 -8.09 6.22
C TYR A 514 -18.02 -8.72 6.42
N VAL A 515 -18.43 -9.58 5.49
CA VAL A 515 -19.75 -10.23 5.49
C VAL A 515 -19.59 -11.74 5.34
N CYS A 516 -20.15 -12.48 6.29
CA CYS A 516 -20.35 -13.92 6.19
C CYS A 516 -21.50 -14.21 5.21
N ASP A 517 -21.16 -14.57 3.98
CA ASP A 517 -22.07 -14.91 2.89
C ASP A 517 -22.39 -16.42 2.97
N CYS A 518 -23.25 -16.78 3.94
CA CYS A 518 -23.51 -18.18 4.30
C CYS A 518 -24.00 -19.01 3.10
N GLY A 519 -24.91 -18.47 2.28
CA GLY A 519 -25.48 -19.19 1.13
C GLY A 519 -24.46 -19.47 0.03
N HIS A 520 -23.38 -18.68 -0.06
CA HIS A 520 -22.27 -18.91 -0.99
C HIS A 520 -21.02 -19.51 -0.33
N ASN A 521 -21.09 -19.91 0.95
CA ASN A 521 -19.97 -20.54 1.65
C ASN A 521 -18.67 -19.73 1.61
N ARG A 522 -18.76 -18.40 1.81
CA ARG A 522 -17.61 -17.49 1.69
C ARG A 522 -17.67 -16.28 2.62
N ILE A 523 -16.54 -15.60 2.78
CA ILE A 523 -16.45 -14.27 3.40
C ILE A 523 -16.17 -13.24 2.30
N GLN A 524 -17.00 -12.20 2.24
CA GLN A 524 -16.80 -11.06 1.34
C GLN A 524 -16.32 -9.82 2.10
N LEU A 525 -15.30 -9.16 1.54
CA LEU A 525 -14.78 -7.88 1.99
C LEU A 525 -15.27 -6.77 1.04
N PHE A 526 -15.96 -5.79 1.59
CA PHE A 526 -16.36 -4.56 0.92
C PHE A 526 -15.48 -3.43 1.45
N LEU A 527 -14.57 -2.92 0.63
CA LEU A 527 -13.76 -1.78 1.01
C LEU A 527 -14.66 -0.56 1.25
N SER A 528 -14.23 0.34 2.14
CA SER A 528 -15.00 1.53 2.51
C SER A 528 -15.54 2.27 1.28
N GLY A 529 -16.86 2.34 1.19
CA GLY A 529 -17.59 3.00 0.10
C GLY A 529 -17.71 2.24 -1.22
N GLN A 530 -17.31 0.97 -1.28
CA GLN A 530 -17.50 0.08 -2.43
C GLN A 530 -18.68 -0.87 -2.22
N LEU A 531 -19.52 -1.05 -3.25
CA LEU A 531 -20.62 -2.03 -3.27
C LEU A 531 -20.23 -3.38 -3.89
N ILE A 532 -18.99 -3.48 -4.37
CA ILE A 532 -18.43 -4.69 -5.00
C ILE A 532 -17.52 -5.35 -3.97
N GLY A 533 -17.93 -6.53 -3.49
CA GLY A 533 -17.16 -7.30 -2.52
C GLY A 533 -16.08 -8.16 -3.18
N GLN A 534 -14.92 -8.27 -2.54
CA GLN A 534 -13.88 -9.24 -2.85
C GLN A 534 -14.06 -10.47 -1.95
N THR A 535 -14.01 -11.67 -2.53
CA THR A 535 -14.00 -12.90 -1.70
C THR A 535 -12.63 -13.08 -1.05
N VAL A 536 -12.58 -13.10 0.29
CA VAL A 536 -11.33 -13.19 1.07
C VAL A 536 -11.14 -14.54 1.77
N ALA A 537 -12.21 -15.34 1.91
CA ALA A 537 -12.17 -16.72 2.43
C ALA A 537 -13.30 -17.56 1.84
N GLY A 538 -13.13 -18.88 1.76
CA GLY A 538 -14.16 -19.80 1.28
C GLY A 538 -14.24 -19.91 -0.24
N THR A 539 -15.43 -20.28 -0.73
CA THR A 539 -15.67 -20.58 -2.16
C THR A 539 -15.38 -19.38 -3.05
N GLY A 540 -14.47 -19.55 -4.01
CA GLY A 540 -14.10 -18.51 -4.99
C GLY A 540 -12.83 -17.72 -4.65
N ALA A 541 -12.20 -17.94 -3.49
CA ALA A 541 -10.86 -17.43 -3.21
C ALA A 541 -9.78 -18.47 -3.55
N THR A 542 -8.63 -18.02 -4.09
CA THR A 542 -7.52 -18.90 -4.48
C THR A 542 -6.61 -19.19 -3.29
N GLY A 543 -6.35 -20.47 -3.00
CA GLY A 543 -5.42 -20.87 -1.94
C GLY A 543 -5.95 -20.71 -0.51
N THR A 544 -7.28 -20.73 -0.33
CA THR A 544 -7.93 -20.54 0.97
C THR A 544 -8.53 -21.83 1.55
N ILE A 545 -9.27 -21.70 2.65
CA ILE A 545 -10.00 -22.79 3.30
C ILE A 545 -11.41 -22.96 2.72
N ASP A 546 -11.89 -24.20 2.66
CA ASP A 546 -13.29 -24.52 2.37
C ASP A 546 -14.17 -24.21 3.60
N LEU A 547 -15.12 -23.31 3.43
CA LEU A 547 -16.11 -22.96 4.45
C LEU A 547 -17.46 -23.59 4.10
N ALA A 548 -18.32 -23.78 5.10
CA ALA A 548 -19.69 -24.23 4.93
C ALA A 548 -20.63 -23.41 5.83
N CYS A 549 -21.41 -22.52 5.19
CA CYS A 549 -22.27 -21.52 5.82
C CYS A 549 -21.59 -20.76 6.99
N PRO A 550 -20.56 -19.92 6.74
CA PRO A 550 -19.97 -19.13 7.82
C PRO A 550 -21.03 -18.24 8.49
N THR A 551 -21.02 -18.17 9.83
CA THR A 551 -22.07 -17.49 10.63
C THR A 551 -21.58 -16.34 11.49
N GLY A 552 -20.35 -16.43 11.99
CA GLY A 552 -19.74 -15.45 12.89
C GLY A 552 -18.33 -15.10 12.44
N ILE A 553 -17.93 -13.85 12.67
CA ILE A 553 -16.61 -13.34 12.28
C ILE A 553 -16.13 -12.26 13.25
N THR A 554 -14.85 -12.28 13.58
CA THR A 554 -14.15 -11.20 14.29
C THR A 554 -12.72 -11.07 13.78
N LEU A 555 -12.05 -9.94 14.06
CA LEU A 555 -10.68 -9.67 13.65
C LEU A 555 -9.78 -9.32 14.84
N ASP A 556 -8.49 -9.63 14.71
CA ASP A 556 -7.45 -9.11 15.59
C ASP A 556 -6.91 -7.74 15.10
N ALA A 557 -5.99 -7.13 15.86
CA ALA A 557 -5.39 -5.84 15.54
C ALA A 557 -4.55 -5.81 14.26
N ASP A 558 -4.12 -6.96 13.75
CA ASP A 558 -3.37 -7.08 12.49
C ASP A 558 -4.30 -7.42 11.30
N GLY A 559 -5.61 -7.51 11.55
CA GLY A 559 -6.62 -7.81 10.54
C GLY A 559 -6.81 -9.31 10.26
N ASN A 560 -6.29 -10.21 11.11
CA ASN A 560 -6.51 -11.64 10.95
C ASN A 560 -7.95 -12.02 11.30
N LEU A 561 -8.60 -12.77 10.42
CA LEU A 561 -10.00 -13.20 10.52
C LEU A 561 -10.12 -14.43 11.42
N PHE A 562 -11.08 -14.41 12.34
CA PHE A 562 -11.54 -15.56 13.10
C PHE A 562 -12.98 -15.85 12.71
N ILE A 563 -13.19 -17.00 12.08
CA ILE A 563 -14.42 -17.36 11.36
C ILE A 563 -15.05 -18.56 12.04
N VAL A 564 -16.36 -18.47 12.25
CA VAL A 564 -17.20 -19.59 12.66
C VAL A 564 -17.68 -20.32 11.42
N ASP A 565 -17.19 -21.54 11.22
CA ASP A 565 -17.54 -22.41 10.10
C ASP A 565 -18.67 -23.36 10.54
N TYR A 566 -19.90 -22.82 10.54
CA TYR A 566 -21.09 -23.38 11.18
C TYR A 566 -21.36 -24.85 10.83
N SER A 567 -21.45 -25.17 9.53
CA SER A 567 -21.83 -26.52 9.09
C SER A 567 -20.68 -27.52 9.23
N ASN A 568 -19.43 -27.04 9.18
CA ASN A 568 -18.25 -27.86 9.46
C ASN A 568 -17.92 -27.94 10.97
N GLN A 569 -18.71 -27.29 11.83
CA GLN A 569 -18.63 -27.37 13.30
C GLN A 569 -17.26 -27.00 13.87
N ARG A 570 -16.63 -25.94 13.34
CA ARG A 570 -15.27 -25.54 13.73
C ARG A 570 -15.08 -24.02 13.74
N ILE A 571 -14.03 -23.58 14.43
CA ILE A 571 -13.52 -22.21 14.38
C ILE A 571 -12.23 -22.22 13.57
N VAL A 572 -12.11 -21.28 12.64
CA VAL A 572 -10.97 -21.13 11.74
C VAL A 572 -10.37 -19.75 11.95
N ALA A 573 -9.05 -19.63 11.87
CA ALA A 573 -8.40 -18.31 11.86
C ALA A 573 -7.45 -18.16 10.67
N SER A 574 -7.35 -16.94 10.14
CA SER A 574 -6.29 -16.58 9.20
C SER A 574 -4.99 -16.29 9.94
N GLY A 575 -3.88 -16.46 9.24
CA GLY A 575 -2.57 -15.97 9.63
C GLY A 575 -1.73 -15.70 8.38
N PRO A 576 -0.45 -15.32 8.54
CA PRO A 576 0.44 -15.00 7.42
C PRO A 576 0.46 -16.12 6.38
N ASN A 577 0.48 -17.37 6.85
CA ASN A 577 0.58 -18.56 6.01
C ASN A 577 -0.77 -19.12 5.51
N GLY A 578 -1.86 -18.36 5.62
CA GLY A 578 -3.21 -18.78 5.24
C GLY A 578 -4.09 -19.15 6.44
N TYR A 579 -5.19 -19.86 6.19
CA TYR A 579 -6.17 -20.24 7.22
C TYR A 579 -5.78 -21.55 7.93
N ARG A 580 -6.06 -21.63 9.23
CA ARG A 580 -5.91 -22.85 10.04
C ARG A 580 -7.16 -23.11 10.87
N CYS A 581 -7.44 -24.37 11.18
CA CYS A 581 -8.49 -24.71 12.13
C CYS A 581 -7.97 -24.52 13.57
N LEU A 582 -8.74 -23.82 14.41
CA LEU A 582 -8.41 -23.57 15.81
C LEU A 582 -9.09 -24.59 16.74
N ILE A 583 -10.41 -24.75 16.61
CA ILE A 583 -11.27 -25.53 17.52
C ILE A 583 -12.24 -26.36 16.68
N GLY A 584 -12.56 -27.60 17.11
CA GLY A 584 -13.57 -28.44 16.44
C GLY A 584 -13.08 -29.18 15.18
N CYS A 585 -11.77 -29.31 15.00
CA CYS A 585 -11.16 -29.75 13.73
C CYS A 585 -11.43 -31.21 13.31
N ILE A 586 -12.04 -32.02 14.18
CA ILE A 586 -12.40 -33.41 13.90
C ILE A 586 -13.79 -33.49 13.21
N GLY A 587 -14.51 -32.36 13.06
CA GLY A 587 -15.76 -32.26 12.30
C GLY A 587 -16.90 -33.13 12.82
N THR A 588 -16.85 -33.52 14.10
CA THR A 588 -17.84 -34.40 14.73
C THR A 588 -18.57 -33.66 15.84
N ALA A 589 -19.88 -33.47 15.66
CA ALA A 589 -20.76 -32.85 16.64
C ALA A 589 -20.81 -33.71 17.90
N ALA A 590 -20.40 -33.14 19.01
CA ALA A 590 -20.50 -33.78 20.32
C ALA A 590 -20.40 -32.73 21.44
N ALA A 591 -20.80 -33.15 22.64
CA ALA A 591 -20.86 -32.30 23.83
C ALA A 591 -19.54 -32.28 24.63
N THR A 592 -18.47 -32.92 24.15
CA THR A 592 -17.16 -32.90 24.81
C THR A 592 -16.53 -31.50 24.73
N SER A 593 -15.56 -31.20 25.59
CA SER A 593 -14.96 -29.86 25.71
C SER A 593 -14.12 -29.42 24.51
N ASN A 594 -13.83 -30.29 23.54
CA ASN A 594 -13.05 -29.96 22.34
C ASN A 594 -13.86 -30.08 21.03
N GLN A 595 -15.17 -30.34 21.14
CA GLN A 595 -16.09 -30.47 20.01
C GLN A 595 -17.18 -29.39 20.10
N LEU A 596 -17.61 -28.92 18.93
CA LEU A 596 -18.66 -27.91 18.76
C LEU A 596 -19.82 -28.51 17.97
N SER A 597 -21.02 -27.97 18.15
CA SER A 597 -22.22 -28.35 17.43
C SER A 597 -22.91 -27.08 16.94
N ASN A 598 -22.80 -26.83 15.63
CA ASN A 598 -23.40 -25.67 14.96
C ASN A 598 -23.06 -24.32 15.64
N PRO A 599 -21.77 -24.00 15.86
CA PRO A 599 -21.37 -22.78 16.55
C PRO A 599 -21.82 -21.54 15.77
N THR A 600 -22.26 -20.49 16.45
CA THR A 600 -22.91 -19.32 15.83
C THR A 600 -22.10 -18.03 15.93
N PHE A 601 -21.29 -17.87 16.97
CA PHE A 601 -20.54 -16.64 17.24
C PHE A 601 -19.20 -16.91 17.92
N VAL A 602 -18.23 -16.01 17.72
CA VAL A 602 -16.88 -16.07 18.30
C VAL A 602 -16.42 -14.67 18.73
N THR A 603 -15.79 -14.57 19.91
CA THR A 603 -15.25 -13.31 20.45
C THR A 603 -14.10 -13.55 21.45
N PHE A 604 -13.47 -12.48 21.92
CA PHE A 604 -12.35 -12.51 22.87
C PHE A 604 -12.59 -11.64 24.10
N ASP A 605 -12.11 -12.09 25.25
CA ASP A 605 -11.91 -11.22 26.43
C ASP A 605 -10.63 -10.39 26.29
N THR A 606 -10.40 -9.41 27.17
CA THR A 606 -9.21 -8.54 27.12
C THR A 606 -7.90 -9.30 27.40
N TYR A 607 -7.97 -10.54 27.90
CA TYR A 607 -6.81 -11.39 28.15
C TYR A 607 -6.45 -12.26 26.94
N GLY A 608 -7.28 -12.28 25.90
CA GLY A 608 -7.08 -13.07 24.70
C GLY A 608 -7.68 -14.47 24.74
N ASN A 609 -8.50 -14.80 25.75
CA ASN A 609 -9.21 -16.07 25.77
C ASN A 609 -10.36 -16.05 24.74
N LEU A 610 -10.53 -17.17 24.03
CA LEU A 610 -11.52 -17.31 22.97
C LEU A 610 -12.84 -17.82 23.56
N TYR A 611 -13.94 -17.14 23.23
CA TYR A 611 -15.30 -17.55 23.61
C TYR A 611 -16.11 -17.91 22.38
N VAL A 612 -16.81 -19.04 22.43
CA VAL A 612 -17.61 -19.57 21.32
C VAL A 612 -19.03 -19.87 21.80
N ALA A 613 -20.04 -19.34 21.09
CA ALA A 613 -21.43 -19.73 21.27
C ALA A 613 -21.68 -21.05 20.52
N ASP A 614 -21.93 -22.12 21.28
CA ASP A 614 -22.11 -23.50 20.81
C ASP A 614 -23.61 -23.84 20.87
N ASP A 615 -24.35 -23.34 19.88
CA ASP A 615 -25.82 -23.21 19.89
C ASP A 615 -26.55 -24.53 20.15
N TRP A 616 -26.23 -25.59 19.40
CA TRP A 616 -26.94 -26.87 19.53
C TRP A 616 -26.57 -27.64 20.80
N ASN A 617 -25.39 -27.38 21.36
CA ASN A 617 -25.06 -27.83 22.71
C ASN A 617 -25.59 -26.88 23.80
N SER A 618 -26.24 -25.77 23.42
CA SER A 618 -26.81 -24.76 24.31
C SER A 618 -25.83 -24.30 25.40
N ARG A 619 -24.61 -23.96 24.98
CA ARG A 619 -23.54 -23.52 25.89
C ARG A 619 -22.64 -22.45 25.28
N VAL A 620 -21.89 -21.76 26.13
CA VAL A 620 -20.73 -20.95 25.73
C VAL A 620 -19.47 -21.63 26.23
N GLN A 621 -18.49 -21.84 25.35
CA GLN A 621 -17.19 -22.42 25.72
C GLN A 621 -16.10 -21.35 25.72
N LYS A 622 -15.27 -21.35 26.77
CA LYS A 622 -14.06 -20.53 26.93
C LYS A 622 -12.82 -21.38 26.68
N PHE A 623 -11.92 -20.93 25.81
CA PHE A 623 -10.62 -21.55 25.57
C PHE A 623 -9.50 -20.60 26.01
N LEU A 624 -8.55 -21.11 26.79
CA LEU A 624 -7.49 -20.30 27.38
C LEU A 624 -6.37 -20.06 26.38
N ILE A 625 -5.88 -18.83 26.27
CA ILE A 625 -4.72 -18.53 25.41
C ILE A 625 -3.46 -19.23 25.96
N ILE A 626 -2.70 -19.87 25.06
CA ILE A 626 -1.39 -20.45 25.35
C ILE A 626 -0.35 -19.50 24.75
N ASN A 627 0.33 -18.75 25.61
CA ASN A 627 1.42 -17.87 25.17
C ASN A 627 2.58 -18.72 24.63
N THR A 628 2.66 -18.87 23.30
CA THR A 628 3.82 -19.40 22.62
C THR A 628 4.80 -18.27 22.36
N PHE A 629 6.05 -18.48 22.78
CA PHE A 629 7.10 -17.48 22.80
C PHE A 629 7.28 -16.76 21.44
N THR A 630 7.57 -15.46 21.50
CA THR A 630 7.91 -14.58 20.37
C THR A 630 9.35 -14.77 19.86
N SER A 631 10.01 -15.90 20.16
CA SER A 631 11.42 -16.11 19.82
C SER A 631 11.61 -16.63 18.39
N VAL A 632 12.56 -16.00 17.68
CA VAL A 632 13.03 -16.44 16.36
C VAL A 632 13.57 -17.87 16.48
N THR A 633 13.16 -18.77 15.58
CA THR A 633 13.50 -20.20 15.60
C THR A 633 14.94 -20.49 15.14
N VAL A 634 15.64 -19.50 14.59
CA VAL A 634 16.95 -19.59 13.94
C VAL A 634 17.89 -18.45 14.34
N ASN A 635 19.20 -18.71 14.37
CA ASN A 635 20.21 -17.68 14.56
C ASN A 635 20.32 -16.80 13.30
N GLN A 636 19.84 -15.57 13.40
CA GLN A 636 19.99 -14.54 12.37
C GLN A 636 20.77 -13.35 12.93
N PRO A 637 22.10 -13.42 12.98
CA PRO A 637 22.93 -12.26 13.33
C PRO A 637 22.68 -11.11 12.34
N ASN A 638 22.86 -9.87 12.78
CA ASN A 638 22.75 -8.70 11.91
C ASN A 638 24.16 -8.37 11.36
N PHE A 639 24.37 -8.42 10.04
CA PHE A 639 25.67 -8.10 9.45
C PHE A 639 25.69 -6.76 8.73
N CYS A 640 26.71 -5.98 9.04
CA CYS A 640 27.05 -4.75 8.34
C CYS A 640 27.72 -5.07 6.98
N PRO A 641 27.72 -4.14 6.02
CA PRO A 641 28.29 -4.40 4.67
C PRO A 641 29.79 -4.69 4.67
N SER A 642 30.50 -4.11 5.64
CA SER A 642 31.94 -4.28 5.90
C SER A 642 32.27 -5.50 6.75
N THR A 643 31.31 -6.37 7.07
CA THR A 643 31.54 -7.56 7.90
C THR A 643 32.64 -8.44 7.31
N THR A 644 33.58 -8.90 8.15
CA THR A 644 34.68 -9.77 7.75
C THR A 644 34.79 -11.00 8.65
N TRP A 645 35.24 -12.11 8.08
CA TRP A 645 35.60 -13.34 8.79
C TRP A 645 37.06 -13.69 8.49
N TYR A 646 37.66 -14.53 9.33
CA TYR A 646 38.91 -15.19 8.96
C TYR A 646 38.67 -16.07 7.74
N THR A 647 39.54 -15.97 6.74
CA THR A 647 39.42 -16.72 5.48
C THR A 647 39.77 -18.20 5.64
N ALA A 648 40.51 -18.57 6.70
CA ALA A 648 40.79 -19.94 7.08
C ALA A 648 39.74 -20.45 8.06
N GLY A 649 39.01 -21.49 7.67
CA GLY A 649 38.04 -22.18 8.53
C GLY A 649 38.72 -23.12 9.51
N ILE A 650 38.12 -23.27 10.70
CA ILE A 650 38.53 -24.22 11.73
C ILE A 650 37.69 -25.49 11.57
N THR A 651 38.32 -26.64 11.40
CA THR A 651 37.62 -27.94 11.38
C THR A 651 37.07 -28.26 12.76
N ILE A 652 35.74 -28.30 12.90
CA ILE A 652 35.07 -28.63 14.16
C ILE A 652 34.86 -30.14 14.29
N THR A 653 34.55 -30.81 13.18
CA THR A 653 34.34 -32.26 13.11
C THR A 653 34.75 -32.74 11.72
N ASN A 654 35.18 -34.01 11.61
CA ASN A 654 35.73 -34.60 10.40
C ASN A 654 35.20 -36.02 10.18
N SER A 655 35.76 -36.74 9.21
CA SER A 655 35.25 -38.05 8.80
C SER A 655 35.29 -39.13 9.89
N SER A 656 36.15 -38.97 10.91
CA SER A 656 36.19 -39.89 12.04
C SER A 656 35.02 -39.73 13.01
N THR A 657 34.35 -38.57 13.01
CA THR A 657 33.29 -38.21 13.95
C THR A 657 31.91 -38.12 13.30
N VAL A 658 31.81 -37.67 12.04
CA VAL A 658 30.53 -37.51 11.28
C VAL A 658 30.46 -38.30 9.99
N GLY A 659 31.36 -39.27 9.80
CA GLY A 659 31.43 -40.04 8.55
C GLY A 659 31.93 -39.20 7.36
N THR A 660 32.03 -39.83 6.20
CA THR A 660 32.56 -39.20 4.98
C THR A 660 31.53 -38.32 4.26
N ARG A 661 30.25 -38.40 4.63
CA ARG A 661 29.14 -37.68 3.98
C ARG A 661 28.31 -36.82 4.95
N PRO A 662 28.88 -35.78 5.58
CA PRO A 662 28.09 -34.80 6.33
C PRO A 662 27.32 -33.89 5.36
N TYR A 663 25.99 -33.90 5.40
CA TYR A 663 25.17 -33.16 4.43
C TYR A 663 24.59 -31.86 5.00
N GLY A 664 23.77 -31.95 6.04
CA GLY A 664 23.09 -30.82 6.67
C GLY A 664 23.80 -30.38 7.95
N VAL A 665 23.91 -29.06 8.16
CA VAL A 665 24.36 -28.47 9.42
C VAL A 665 23.36 -27.43 9.90
N PHE A 666 22.95 -27.52 11.17
CA PHE A 666 22.09 -26.53 11.81
C PHE A 666 22.66 -26.16 13.17
N VAL A 667 22.71 -24.86 13.47
CA VAL A 667 23.13 -24.36 14.78
C VAL A 667 21.92 -23.72 15.47
N GLY A 668 21.52 -24.30 16.60
CA GLY A 668 20.36 -23.84 17.38
C GLY A 668 20.63 -22.54 18.13
N ILE A 669 19.58 -21.93 18.70
CA ILE A 669 19.65 -20.68 19.49
C ILE A 669 20.52 -20.79 20.75
N ASN A 670 20.79 -22.02 21.20
CA ASN A 670 21.70 -22.35 22.30
C ASN A 670 23.13 -22.65 21.81
N ASN A 671 23.45 -22.31 20.56
CA ASN A 671 24.71 -22.62 19.86
C ASN A 671 25.07 -24.11 19.79
N ALA A 672 24.12 -25.02 20.05
CA ALA A 672 24.34 -26.44 19.81
C ALA A 672 24.36 -26.72 18.31
N ILE A 673 25.32 -27.54 17.86
CA ILE A 673 25.58 -27.86 16.46
C ILE A 673 25.00 -29.24 16.17
N TYR A 674 24.14 -29.33 15.16
CA TYR A 674 23.49 -30.55 14.70
C TYR A 674 23.95 -30.86 13.28
N VAL A 675 24.44 -32.07 13.05
CA VAL A 675 24.97 -32.50 11.75
C VAL A 675 24.30 -33.79 11.33
N THR A 676 23.79 -33.85 10.09
CA THR A 676 23.31 -35.11 9.51
C THR A 676 24.49 -35.91 8.95
N ASP A 677 24.56 -37.18 9.34
CA ASP A 677 25.58 -38.16 8.92
C ASP A 677 24.88 -39.24 8.10
N GLN A 678 25.01 -39.14 6.78
CA GLN A 678 24.36 -40.04 5.83
C GLN A 678 24.93 -41.46 5.86
N ASP A 679 26.22 -41.61 6.14
CA ASP A 679 26.88 -42.92 6.13
C ASP A 679 26.38 -43.83 7.26
N HIS A 680 25.93 -43.23 8.36
CA HIS A 680 25.53 -43.94 9.57
C HIS A 680 24.06 -43.74 9.96
N ASP A 681 23.22 -43.20 9.06
CA ASP A 681 21.79 -42.99 9.27
C ASP A 681 21.48 -42.28 10.61
N ARG A 682 22.15 -41.16 10.88
CA ARG A 682 22.04 -40.49 12.18
C ARG A 682 22.19 -38.96 12.13
N VAL A 683 21.76 -38.30 13.20
CA VAL A 683 22.13 -36.91 13.52
C VAL A 683 23.06 -36.89 14.72
N VAL A 684 24.15 -36.15 14.63
CA VAL A 684 25.13 -35.99 15.71
C VAL A 684 25.07 -34.56 16.23
N MET A 685 25.03 -34.39 17.56
CA MET A 685 24.94 -33.10 18.22
C MET A 685 26.15 -32.81 19.11
N TRP A 686 26.67 -31.57 19.02
CA TRP A 686 27.64 -31.00 19.95
C TRP A 686 27.02 -29.82 20.69
N SER A 687 27.18 -29.78 22.00
CA SER A 687 26.90 -28.59 22.81
C SER A 687 28.00 -27.55 22.61
N GLU A 688 27.68 -26.27 22.85
CA GLU A 688 28.65 -25.17 22.77
C GLU A 688 29.91 -25.45 23.60
N GLY A 689 31.09 -25.34 22.99
CA GLY A 689 32.38 -25.58 23.63
C GLY A 689 32.81 -27.05 23.77
N SER A 690 31.97 -28.01 23.36
CA SER A 690 32.33 -29.43 23.39
C SER A 690 33.17 -29.83 22.18
N ILE A 691 34.24 -30.60 22.41
CA ILE A 691 35.06 -31.21 21.36
C ILE A 691 34.57 -32.61 20.96
N ASN A 692 33.71 -33.24 21.78
CA ASN A 692 33.14 -34.57 21.54
C ASN A 692 31.62 -34.48 21.35
N PRO A 693 31.00 -35.36 20.55
CA PRO A 693 29.56 -35.38 20.36
C PRO A 693 28.84 -35.71 21.67
N ASN A 694 27.84 -34.90 22.02
CA ASN A 694 27.09 -35.00 23.27
C ASN A 694 25.84 -35.90 23.14
N LYS A 695 25.26 -36.01 21.94
CA LYS A 695 24.07 -36.84 21.67
C LYS A 695 24.05 -37.34 20.22
N ILE A 696 23.60 -38.57 20.02
CA ILE A 696 23.42 -39.19 18.70
C ILE A 696 21.95 -39.61 18.59
N PHE A 697 21.32 -39.28 17.46
CA PHE A 697 19.95 -39.65 17.12
C PHE A 697 20.00 -40.63 15.94
N SER A 698 19.66 -41.90 16.17
CA SER A 698 19.77 -42.97 15.15
C SER A 698 18.55 -43.90 15.10
N GLY A 699 17.51 -43.63 15.89
CA GLY A 699 16.32 -44.48 15.98
C GLY A 699 15.37 -44.28 14.80
N GLY A 700 15.57 -45.02 13.70
CA GLY A 700 14.63 -45.08 12.58
C GLY A 700 14.86 -44.05 11.47
N LEU A 701 16.08 -43.51 11.34
CA LEU A 701 16.50 -42.66 10.23
C LEU A 701 17.03 -43.51 9.06
N ASN A 702 16.94 -42.97 7.85
CA ASN A 702 17.56 -43.50 6.64
C ASN A 702 18.00 -42.34 5.74
N ASP A 703 19.30 -42.22 5.47
CA ASP A 703 19.92 -41.21 4.60
C ASP A 703 19.46 -39.75 4.87
N PRO A 704 19.66 -39.21 6.10
CA PRO A 704 19.12 -37.90 6.48
C PRO A 704 19.78 -36.74 5.74
N TYR A 705 19.00 -35.97 4.97
CA TYR A 705 19.49 -34.80 4.23
C TYR A 705 19.43 -33.51 5.06
N ALA A 706 18.28 -33.21 5.66
CA ALA A 706 18.02 -31.94 6.32
C ALA A 706 17.71 -32.09 7.81
N VAL A 707 18.08 -31.07 8.58
CA VAL A 707 17.89 -31.02 10.04
C VAL A 707 17.46 -29.61 10.46
N PHE A 708 16.53 -29.52 11.40
CA PHE A 708 16.06 -28.25 11.97
C PHE A 708 15.69 -28.42 13.45
N VAL A 709 15.94 -27.41 14.28
CA VAL A 709 15.62 -27.42 15.71
C VAL A 709 14.85 -26.16 16.07
N ILE A 710 13.72 -26.32 16.77
CA ILE A 710 12.89 -25.20 17.24
C ILE A 710 13.24 -24.80 18.70
N PRO A 711 12.82 -23.62 19.20
CA PRO A 711 13.25 -23.08 20.50
C PRO A 711 12.98 -23.96 21.73
N ASN A 712 12.05 -24.91 21.66
CA ASN A 712 11.80 -25.87 22.74
C ASN A 712 12.75 -27.08 22.72
N ASN A 713 13.78 -27.07 21.86
CA ASN A 713 14.75 -28.13 21.59
C ASN A 713 14.17 -29.41 20.94
N ASP A 714 12.98 -29.36 20.36
CA ASP A 714 12.50 -30.43 19.50
C ASP A 714 13.28 -30.43 18.17
N LEU A 715 13.78 -31.61 17.79
CA LEU A 715 14.58 -31.85 16.60
C LEU A 715 13.69 -32.44 15.50
N TYR A 716 13.80 -31.90 14.29
CA TYR A 716 13.12 -32.37 13.09
C TYR A 716 14.15 -32.77 12.06
N VAL A 717 14.02 -33.98 11.51
CA VAL A 717 15.00 -34.57 10.58
C VAL A 717 14.28 -35.24 9.44
N ASP A 718 14.78 -35.03 8.23
CA ASP A 718 14.40 -35.82 7.07
C ASP A 718 14.73 -37.32 7.30
N ASN A 719 13.82 -38.20 6.89
CA ASN A 719 13.96 -39.65 7.03
C ASN A 719 14.06 -40.35 5.67
N GLY A 720 14.69 -39.69 4.70
CA GLY A 720 15.05 -40.22 3.39
C GLY A 720 13.89 -40.74 2.54
N ILE A 721 14.25 -41.27 1.37
CA ILE A 721 13.29 -41.70 0.35
C ILE A 721 12.48 -42.93 0.77
N SER A 722 13.07 -43.82 1.58
CA SER A 722 12.46 -45.08 1.99
C SER A 722 11.22 -44.91 2.88
N TYR A 723 11.19 -43.85 3.69
CA TYR A 723 10.07 -43.56 4.59
C TYR A 723 9.23 -42.36 4.17
N SER A 724 9.75 -41.54 3.24
CA SER A 724 9.06 -40.38 2.66
C SER A 724 8.40 -39.48 3.70
N ARG A 725 9.13 -39.14 4.77
CA ARG A 725 8.63 -38.29 5.85
C ARG A 725 9.73 -37.55 6.60
N VAL A 726 9.34 -36.54 7.36
CA VAL A 726 10.16 -35.88 8.38
C VAL A 726 9.74 -36.41 9.74
N ASP A 727 10.72 -36.79 10.55
CA ASP A 727 10.53 -37.33 11.90
C ASP A 727 10.92 -36.28 12.96
N LYS A 728 10.18 -36.27 14.07
CA LYS A 728 10.38 -35.41 15.24
C LYS A 728 10.96 -36.21 16.40
N TRP A 729 11.99 -35.67 17.05
CA TRP A 729 12.46 -36.10 18.37
C TRP A 729 12.20 -35.00 19.38
N SER A 730 11.38 -35.30 20.38
CA SER A 730 11.23 -34.41 21.53
C SER A 730 12.51 -34.41 22.37
N SER A 731 12.84 -33.29 23.02
CA SER A 731 14.11 -33.08 23.76
C SER A 731 14.48 -34.23 24.71
N ASN A 732 13.46 -34.86 25.32
CA ASN A 732 13.60 -35.92 26.34
C ASN A 732 13.36 -37.34 25.80
N SER A 733 13.13 -37.52 24.50
CA SER A 733 12.87 -38.83 23.89
C SER A 733 14.11 -39.36 23.16
N ASN A 734 14.24 -40.68 23.14
CA ASN A 734 15.21 -41.41 22.31
C ASN A 734 14.55 -42.03 21.05
N THR A 735 13.23 -41.92 20.92
CA THR A 735 12.45 -42.40 19.78
C THR A 735 11.83 -41.25 19.01
N SER A 736 11.67 -41.42 17.70
CA SER A 736 11.02 -40.44 16.83
C SER A 736 9.51 -40.65 16.71
N THR A 737 8.80 -39.60 16.31
CA THR A 737 7.43 -39.67 15.82
C THR A 737 7.31 -38.97 14.45
N PRO A 738 6.49 -39.48 13.52
CA PRO A 738 6.27 -38.81 12.23
C PRO A 738 5.70 -37.39 12.40
N ALA A 739 6.33 -36.39 11.79
CA ALA A 739 5.90 -34.99 11.82
C ALA A 739 5.27 -34.52 10.50
N LEU A 740 5.77 -34.99 9.36
CA LEU A 740 5.29 -34.62 8.03
C LEU A 740 5.48 -35.77 7.05
N THR A 741 4.41 -36.19 6.36
CA THR A 741 4.58 -37.06 5.18
C THR A 741 4.95 -36.20 3.98
N VAL A 742 6.06 -36.53 3.33
CA VAL A 742 6.53 -35.85 2.12
C VAL A 742 6.38 -36.79 0.92
N PRO A 743 6.24 -36.27 -0.31
CA PRO A 743 6.03 -37.13 -1.48
C PRO A 743 7.20 -38.06 -1.81
N GLN A 744 8.44 -37.68 -1.45
CA GLN A 744 9.69 -38.40 -1.76
C GLN A 744 10.70 -38.16 -0.62
N GLU A 745 11.51 -37.11 -0.68
CA GLU A 745 12.46 -36.73 0.37
C GLU A 745 12.49 -35.21 0.60
N CYS A 746 13.09 -34.80 1.72
CA CYS A 746 13.17 -33.42 2.17
C CYS A 746 14.62 -32.90 2.17
N TYR A 747 15.06 -32.34 1.04
CA TYR A 747 16.43 -31.80 0.91
C TYR A 747 16.64 -30.47 1.63
N GLY A 748 15.56 -29.68 1.76
CA GLY A 748 15.54 -28.43 2.51
C GLY A 748 14.40 -28.46 3.50
N LEU A 749 14.71 -28.23 4.77
CA LEU A 749 13.76 -28.26 5.88
C LEU A 749 13.84 -26.95 6.65
N PHE A 750 12.68 -26.34 6.92
CA PHE A 750 12.60 -25.13 7.73
C PHE A 750 11.32 -25.14 8.55
N ILE A 751 11.36 -24.63 9.79
CA ILE A 751 10.17 -24.40 10.61
C ILE A 751 10.12 -22.93 11.01
N ASP A 752 9.06 -22.25 10.57
CA ASP A 752 8.89 -20.82 10.85
C ASP A 752 8.37 -20.55 12.27
N THR A 753 8.35 -19.27 12.65
CA THR A 753 7.86 -18.81 13.94
C THR A 753 6.39 -19.13 14.19
N SER A 754 5.62 -19.45 13.14
CA SER A 754 4.22 -19.86 13.18
C SER A 754 4.03 -21.37 13.41
N ASN A 755 5.11 -22.12 13.65
CA ASN A 755 5.14 -23.59 13.73
C ASN A 755 4.66 -24.29 12.44
N VAL A 756 4.94 -23.68 11.28
CA VAL A 756 4.74 -24.33 9.98
C VAL A 756 6.03 -24.99 9.55
N ILE A 757 5.96 -26.28 9.22
CA ILE A 757 7.07 -27.05 8.65
C ILE A 757 7.02 -26.96 7.13
N TYR A 758 8.15 -26.61 6.52
CA TYR A 758 8.35 -26.49 5.08
C TYR A 758 9.35 -27.53 4.61
N CYS A 759 9.10 -28.08 3.44
CA CYS A 759 9.93 -29.10 2.86
C CYS A 759 10.12 -28.89 1.36
N ALA A 760 11.37 -28.77 0.92
CA ALA A 760 11.73 -28.80 -0.50
C ALA A 760 11.93 -30.23 -0.96
N SER A 761 11.05 -30.67 -1.86
CA SER A 761 11.10 -31.99 -2.47
C SER A 761 11.80 -31.90 -3.82
N THR A 762 13.08 -32.28 -3.83
CA THR A 762 13.95 -32.22 -5.01
C THR A 762 13.38 -33.03 -6.17
N ALA A 763 13.05 -34.30 -5.95
CA ALA A 763 12.50 -35.18 -6.98
C ALA A 763 11.11 -34.72 -7.47
N ALA A 764 10.30 -34.13 -6.59
CA ALA A 764 8.97 -33.67 -6.93
C ALA A 764 8.93 -32.23 -7.50
N ASN A 765 10.06 -31.54 -7.64
CA ASN A 765 10.17 -30.19 -8.20
C ASN A 765 9.24 -29.16 -7.54
N LYS A 766 9.04 -29.26 -6.23
CA LYS A 766 8.12 -28.40 -5.47
C LYS A 766 8.52 -28.27 -4.00
N VAL A 767 8.02 -27.22 -3.36
CA VAL A 767 8.08 -27.01 -1.91
C VAL A 767 6.68 -27.17 -1.34
N VAL A 768 6.56 -27.93 -0.25
CA VAL A 768 5.31 -28.18 0.46
C VAL A 768 5.40 -27.66 1.90
N LYS A 769 4.25 -27.29 2.48
CA LYS A 769 4.16 -26.89 3.89
C LYS A 769 3.01 -27.56 4.64
N ARG A 770 3.12 -27.61 5.97
CA ARG A 770 2.08 -28.11 6.89
C ARG A 770 2.22 -27.42 8.26
N TRP A 771 1.12 -27.19 8.97
CA TRP A 771 1.16 -26.77 10.37
C TRP A 771 1.51 -27.95 11.28
N LEU A 772 2.48 -27.78 12.19
CA LEU A 772 2.90 -28.86 13.10
C LEU A 772 1.82 -29.29 14.10
N ASN A 773 0.86 -28.42 14.38
CA ASN A 773 -0.24 -28.67 15.32
C ASN A 773 -1.52 -29.18 14.64
N ASP A 774 -1.54 -29.26 13.30
CA ASP A 774 -2.70 -29.77 12.58
C ASP A 774 -2.71 -31.30 12.58
N ASN A 775 -3.82 -31.90 13.04
CA ASN A 775 -4.05 -33.35 13.01
C ASN A 775 -4.32 -33.90 11.59
N VAL A 776 -4.11 -33.09 10.54
CA VAL A 776 -4.29 -33.47 9.12
C VAL A 776 -2.95 -33.88 8.54
N THR A 777 -2.86 -35.05 7.89
CA THR A 777 -1.60 -35.59 7.34
C THR A 777 -1.19 -35.04 5.97
N THR A 778 -2.06 -34.25 5.33
CA THR A 778 -1.84 -33.72 3.98
C THR A 778 -1.05 -32.41 4.01
N SER A 779 -0.10 -32.27 3.08
CA SER A 779 0.70 -31.05 2.89
C SER A 779 0.17 -30.22 1.73
N SER A 780 0.33 -28.90 1.82
CA SER A 780 -0.05 -27.94 0.77
C SER A 780 1.16 -27.54 -0.06
N ILE A 781 1.03 -27.46 -1.38
CA ILE A 781 2.10 -26.98 -2.26
C ILE A 781 2.16 -25.46 -2.16
N ILE A 782 3.36 -24.90 -2.00
CA ILE A 782 3.55 -23.45 -1.87
C ILE A 782 4.57 -22.85 -2.83
N ALA A 783 5.37 -23.69 -3.50
CA ALA A 783 6.22 -23.27 -4.61
C ALA A 783 6.47 -24.44 -5.57
N GLY A 784 6.58 -24.14 -6.86
CA GLY A 784 6.77 -25.15 -7.91
C GLY A 784 5.46 -25.89 -8.25
N THR A 785 5.16 -26.05 -9.54
CA THR A 785 3.97 -26.78 -10.01
C THR A 785 4.09 -28.30 -9.91
N GLY A 786 5.23 -28.82 -9.45
CA GLY A 786 5.54 -30.24 -9.46
C GLY A 786 6.12 -30.75 -10.79
N THR A 787 6.25 -29.87 -11.79
CA THR A 787 6.92 -30.16 -13.07
C THR A 787 8.21 -29.35 -13.16
N ALA A 788 9.29 -30.01 -13.58
CA ALA A 788 10.58 -29.36 -13.79
C ALA A 788 10.47 -28.24 -14.83
N GLY A 789 10.97 -27.04 -14.51
CA GLY A 789 10.98 -25.91 -15.44
C GLY A 789 11.71 -24.70 -14.89
N ALA A 790 11.90 -23.68 -15.73
CA ALA A 790 12.64 -22.45 -15.40
C ALA A 790 11.78 -21.17 -15.41
N THR A 791 10.44 -21.29 -15.44
CA THR A 791 9.53 -20.15 -15.34
C THR A 791 9.46 -19.60 -13.91
N ALA A 792 8.68 -18.55 -13.68
CA ALA A 792 8.45 -17.98 -12.36
C ALA A 792 7.58 -18.86 -11.44
N THR A 793 6.88 -19.87 -11.97
CA THR A 793 6.00 -20.76 -11.19
C THR A 793 6.50 -22.20 -11.11
N THR A 794 7.50 -22.56 -11.93
CA THR A 794 8.13 -23.89 -11.94
C THR A 794 9.50 -23.86 -11.28
N LEU A 795 9.87 -24.96 -10.62
CA LEU A 795 11.20 -25.19 -10.05
C LEU A 795 11.82 -26.43 -10.72
N ASN A 796 13.14 -26.57 -10.67
CA ASN A 796 13.87 -27.74 -11.15
C ASN A 796 14.92 -28.16 -10.11
N ARG A 797 14.68 -29.31 -9.47
CA ARG A 797 15.47 -29.83 -8.35
C ARG A 797 15.70 -28.79 -7.24
N PRO A 798 14.65 -28.32 -6.55
CA PRO A 798 14.79 -27.38 -5.44
C PRO A 798 15.44 -28.04 -4.22
N VAL A 799 16.52 -27.46 -3.68
CA VAL A 799 17.30 -28.04 -2.56
C VAL A 799 17.12 -27.23 -1.28
N GLY A 800 17.94 -26.22 -1.01
CA GLY A 800 17.85 -25.44 0.23
C GLY A 800 16.70 -24.44 0.22
N ILE A 801 16.10 -24.23 1.39
CA ILE A 801 15.04 -23.25 1.61
C ILE A 801 15.31 -22.42 2.86
N PHE A 802 14.79 -21.20 2.86
CA PHE A 802 14.74 -20.34 4.03
C PHE A 802 13.45 -19.51 3.99
N ILE A 803 12.86 -19.23 5.15
CA ILE A 803 11.69 -18.37 5.27
C ILE A 803 12.07 -17.17 6.17
N ASP A 804 11.91 -15.96 5.65
CA ASP A 804 12.23 -14.73 6.39
C ASP A 804 11.12 -14.33 7.38
N THR A 805 11.35 -13.27 8.15
CA THR A 805 10.40 -12.75 9.14
C THR A 805 9.11 -12.19 8.54
N GLN A 806 9.09 -11.94 7.23
CA GLN A 806 7.93 -11.49 6.45
C GLN A 806 7.24 -12.68 5.77
N PHE A 807 7.67 -13.92 6.06
CA PHE A 807 7.19 -15.17 5.49
C PHE A 807 7.40 -15.31 3.97
N ASN A 808 8.40 -14.62 3.40
CA ASN A 808 8.83 -14.90 2.04
C ASN A 808 9.67 -16.17 2.02
N LEU A 809 9.40 -17.04 1.05
CA LEU A 809 10.13 -18.30 0.85
C LEU A 809 11.25 -18.09 -0.18
N TYR A 810 12.50 -18.33 0.24
CA TYR A 810 13.66 -18.42 -0.63
C TYR A 810 13.94 -19.89 -0.95
N VAL A 811 14.12 -20.20 -2.23
CA VAL A 811 14.35 -21.56 -2.73
C VAL A 811 15.58 -21.58 -3.63
N ALA A 812 16.51 -22.50 -3.35
CA ALA A 812 17.61 -22.80 -4.25
C ALA A 812 17.06 -23.65 -5.40
N ASP A 813 16.81 -23.03 -6.54
CA ASP A 813 16.35 -23.69 -7.76
C ASP A 813 17.56 -24.28 -8.50
N SER A 814 18.13 -25.32 -7.88
CA SER A 814 19.53 -25.72 -8.07
C SER A 814 19.86 -26.08 -9.51
N ALA A 815 19.03 -26.87 -10.19
CA ALA A 815 19.31 -27.24 -11.59
C ALA A 815 19.14 -26.08 -12.57
N ASN A 816 18.43 -25.01 -12.18
CA ASN A 816 18.32 -23.78 -12.95
C ASN A 816 19.37 -22.72 -12.55
N ASN A 817 20.32 -23.04 -11.66
CA ASN A 817 21.43 -22.17 -11.27
C ASN A 817 20.99 -20.79 -10.73
N ARG A 818 19.92 -20.76 -9.94
CA ARG A 818 19.35 -19.50 -9.40
C ARG A 818 18.73 -19.67 -8.01
N ILE A 819 18.52 -18.55 -7.33
CA ILE A 819 17.68 -18.47 -6.13
C ILE A 819 16.38 -17.75 -6.47
N GLN A 820 15.26 -18.36 -6.12
CA GLN A 820 13.91 -17.84 -6.31
C GLN A 820 13.30 -17.41 -4.97
N MET A 821 12.67 -16.24 -4.92
CA MET A 821 11.90 -15.79 -3.76
C MET A 821 10.41 -15.76 -4.12
N PHE A 822 9.59 -16.47 -3.35
CA PHE A 822 8.15 -16.46 -3.43
C PHE A 822 7.61 -15.58 -2.28
N PRO A 823 6.97 -14.44 -2.60
CA PRO A 823 6.32 -13.63 -1.57
C PRO A 823 5.21 -14.41 -0.85
N LEU A 824 4.88 -13.98 0.37
CA LEU A 824 3.81 -14.58 1.16
C LEU A 824 2.50 -14.67 0.35
N ASN A 825 1.94 -15.89 0.27
CA ASN A 825 0.71 -16.22 -0.48
C ASN A 825 0.76 -15.92 -1.99
N VAL A 826 1.96 -15.77 -2.58
CA VAL A 826 2.16 -15.55 -4.02
C VAL A 826 2.90 -16.74 -4.63
N PHE A 827 2.26 -17.42 -5.58
CA PHE A 827 2.83 -18.61 -6.25
C PHE A 827 3.84 -18.30 -7.38
N THR A 828 4.07 -17.01 -7.65
CA THR A 828 4.98 -16.53 -8.70
C THR A 828 6.24 -15.97 -8.05
N ALA A 829 7.40 -16.53 -8.41
CA ALA A 829 8.68 -16.14 -7.85
C ALA A 829 9.32 -14.94 -8.55
N VAL A 830 10.12 -14.22 -7.78
CA VAL A 830 11.12 -13.25 -8.25
C VAL A 830 12.49 -13.90 -8.18
N THR A 831 13.24 -13.88 -9.29
CA THR A 831 14.62 -14.38 -9.31
C THR A 831 15.53 -13.36 -8.66
N ILE A 832 16.14 -13.74 -7.53
CA ILE A 832 16.95 -12.83 -6.71
C ILE A 832 18.42 -12.83 -7.19
N VAL A 833 18.95 -13.99 -7.62
CA VAL A 833 20.34 -14.12 -8.10
C VAL A 833 20.48 -15.35 -9.02
N GLY A 834 21.36 -15.27 -10.02
CA GLY A 834 21.64 -16.37 -10.97
C GLY A 834 21.42 -16.00 -12.44
N ALA A 835 21.42 -17.00 -13.33
CA ALA A 835 21.63 -16.92 -14.79
C ALA A 835 20.70 -16.00 -15.63
N THR A 836 19.78 -15.25 -15.01
CA THR A 836 18.85 -14.34 -15.68
C THR A 836 18.72 -12.95 -15.01
N ALA A 837 19.42 -12.69 -13.90
CA ALA A 837 19.36 -11.41 -13.19
C ALA A 837 20.48 -10.45 -13.66
N PRO A 838 20.16 -9.30 -14.31
CA PRO A 838 21.16 -8.33 -14.77
C PRO A 838 21.98 -7.77 -13.60
N GLY A 839 23.32 -7.76 -13.71
CA GLY A 839 24.21 -7.16 -12.70
C GLY A 839 24.49 -8.03 -11.46
N THR A 840 24.29 -9.35 -11.52
CA THR A 840 24.49 -10.28 -10.37
C THR A 840 25.60 -11.33 -10.60
N ILE A 841 25.90 -12.13 -9.58
CA ILE A 841 26.90 -13.21 -9.62
C ILE A 841 26.34 -14.50 -10.26
N THR A 842 27.15 -15.17 -11.10
CA THR A 842 26.79 -16.47 -11.67
C THR A 842 26.90 -17.58 -10.62
N LEU A 843 25.82 -18.33 -10.41
CA LEU A 843 25.78 -19.52 -9.55
C LEU A 843 25.90 -20.79 -10.40
N ASN A 844 26.35 -21.87 -9.78
CA ASN A 844 26.38 -23.22 -10.36
C ASN A 844 25.88 -24.23 -9.33
N THR A 845 24.63 -24.66 -9.52
CA THR A 845 23.92 -25.62 -8.67
C THR A 845 23.90 -25.20 -7.19
N PRO A 846 23.36 -24.02 -6.83
CA PRO A 846 23.34 -23.57 -5.45
C PRO A 846 22.56 -24.55 -4.56
N TYR A 847 23.04 -24.84 -3.35
CA TYR A 847 22.40 -25.81 -2.42
C TYR A 847 21.83 -25.12 -1.18
N GLY A 848 22.66 -24.83 -0.18
CA GLY A 848 22.25 -24.26 1.10
C GLY A 848 22.00 -22.76 1.01
N ILE A 849 21.00 -22.30 1.76
CA ILE A 849 20.62 -20.88 1.88
C ILE A 849 20.43 -20.55 3.36
N THR A 850 20.93 -19.39 3.80
CA THR A 850 20.45 -18.73 5.03
C THR A 850 20.41 -17.22 4.86
N LEU A 851 19.68 -16.52 5.73
CA LEU A 851 19.62 -15.07 5.77
C LEU A 851 20.06 -14.54 7.13
N ASP A 852 20.70 -13.37 7.11
CA ASP A 852 20.95 -12.57 8.31
C ASP A 852 19.68 -11.78 8.73
N ALA A 853 19.73 -11.04 9.84
CA ALA A 853 18.58 -10.25 10.32
C ALA A 853 18.21 -9.04 9.42
N ASN A 854 19.09 -8.61 8.52
CA ASN A 854 18.79 -7.56 7.54
C ASN A 854 18.22 -8.12 6.24
N GLY A 855 18.11 -9.44 6.12
CA GLY A 855 17.66 -10.10 4.89
C GLY A 855 18.79 -10.34 3.87
N TYR A 856 20.06 -10.20 4.26
CA TYR A 856 21.18 -10.56 3.38
C TYR A 856 21.32 -12.08 3.28
N LEU A 857 21.30 -12.55 2.03
CA LEU A 857 21.40 -13.93 1.61
C LEU A 857 22.83 -14.47 1.65
N PHE A 858 23.01 -15.68 2.18
CA PHE A 858 24.25 -16.45 2.12
C PHE A 858 23.96 -17.81 1.48
N ILE A 859 24.79 -18.22 0.52
CA ILE A 859 24.53 -19.32 -0.39
C ILE A 859 25.75 -20.23 -0.47
N THR A 860 25.55 -21.55 -0.41
CA THR A 860 26.57 -22.48 -0.89
C THR A 860 26.47 -22.64 -2.40
N ASP A 861 27.50 -22.17 -3.12
CA ASP A 861 27.60 -22.30 -4.57
C ASP A 861 28.33 -23.61 -4.88
N TYR A 862 27.58 -24.71 -4.74
CA TYR A 862 28.06 -26.09 -4.60
C TYR A 862 29.15 -26.47 -5.63
N ASN A 863 28.85 -26.38 -6.92
CA ASN A 863 29.78 -26.80 -7.97
C ASN A 863 30.95 -25.81 -8.19
N ASN A 864 30.79 -24.56 -7.76
CA ASN A 864 31.87 -23.57 -7.80
C ASN A 864 32.75 -23.60 -6.54
N ASN A 865 32.48 -24.52 -5.60
CA ASN A 865 33.28 -24.76 -4.40
C ASN A 865 33.50 -23.50 -3.53
N ARG A 866 32.45 -22.68 -3.38
CA ARG A 866 32.53 -21.40 -2.67
C ARG A 866 31.27 -21.05 -1.92
N ILE A 867 31.39 -20.08 -1.01
CA ILE A 867 30.26 -19.47 -0.31
C ILE A 867 30.10 -18.04 -0.80
N ILE A 868 28.88 -17.69 -1.16
CA ILE A 868 28.50 -16.35 -1.61
C ILE A 868 27.69 -15.67 -0.51
N GLY A 869 27.97 -14.40 -0.25
CA GLY A 869 27.15 -13.54 0.60
C GLY A 869 26.67 -12.32 -0.18
N SER A 870 25.43 -11.91 0.07
CA SER A 870 24.91 -10.63 -0.38
C SER A 870 25.15 -9.54 0.67
N GLY A 871 25.00 -8.30 0.23
CA GLY A 871 25.02 -7.11 1.05
C GLY A 871 24.32 -5.98 0.30
N PRO A 872 24.27 -4.75 0.83
CA PRO A 872 23.64 -3.63 0.14
C PRO A 872 24.38 -3.23 -1.15
N TYR A 873 25.55 -3.81 -1.38
CA TYR A 873 26.45 -3.52 -2.51
C TYR A 873 26.54 -4.69 -3.50
N GLY A 874 25.59 -5.63 -3.41
CA GLY A 874 25.51 -6.81 -4.27
C GLY A 874 26.11 -8.07 -3.65
N TYR A 875 26.41 -9.05 -4.50
CA TYR A 875 26.93 -10.35 -4.10
C TYR A 875 28.45 -10.40 -4.19
N ARG A 876 29.09 -10.99 -3.19
CA ARG A 876 30.52 -11.27 -3.18
C ARG A 876 30.81 -12.69 -2.73
N CYS A 877 31.95 -13.21 -3.17
CA CYS A 877 32.46 -14.45 -2.60
C CYS A 877 33.09 -14.19 -1.24
N LEU A 878 32.71 -15.01 -0.24
CA LEU A 878 33.23 -14.93 1.12
C LEU A 878 34.36 -15.95 1.36
N PHE A 879 34.16 -17.20 0.90
CA PHE A 879 35.07 -18.33 1.15
C PHE A 879 35.19 -19.19 -0.12
N GLY A 880 36.36 -19.80 -0.37
CA GLY A 880 36.58 -20.66 -1.54
C GLY A 880 36.71 -19.91 -2.88
N CYS A 881 37.06 -18.62 -2.84
CA CYS A 881 36.95 -17.71 -3.99
C CYS A 881 37.90 -17.96 -5.16
N THR A 882 38.89 -18.84 -5.00
CA THR A 882 39.74 -19.28 -6.10
C THR A 882 39.03 -20.26 -7.03
N SER A 883 37.83 -20.74 -6.69
CA SER A 883 37.07 -21.77 -7.42
C SER A 883 37.81 -23.10 -7.63
N VAL A 884 38.93 -23.28 -6.92
CA VAL A 884 39.72 -24.51 -6.92
C VAL A 884 39.27 -25.34 -5.71
N ALA A 885 38.67 -26.50 -6.00
CA ALA A 885 38.35 -27.49 -4.98
C ALA A 885 39.63 -27.94 -4.23
N GLY A 886 39.53 -28.10 -2.92
CA GLY A 886 40.66 -28.59 -2.13
C GLY A 886 40.32 -28.75 -0.65
N SER A 887 41.26 -29.31 0.10
CA SER A 887 41.12 -29.64 1.52
C SER A 887 41.84 -28.67 2.46
N ALA A 888 42.52 -27.64 1.92
CA ALA A 888 43.10 -26.58 2.74
C ALA A 888 42.02 -25.86 3.56
N SER A 889 42.41 -25.19 4.65
CA SER A 889 41.46 -24.45 5.52
C SER A 889 40.79 -23.26 4.83
N THR A 890 41.34 -22.79 3.71
CA THR A 890 40.79 -21.70 2.89
C THR A 890 40.02 -22.21 1.65
N GLN A 891 39.95 -23.52 1.45
CA GLN A 891 39.30 -24.18 0.30
C GLN A 891 38.11 -25.00 0.77
N LEU A 892 37.16 -25.18 -0.16
CA LEU A 892 35.96 -25.99 0.02
C LEU A 892 35.87 -26.98 -1.14
N HIS A 893 35.10 -28.04 -0.96
CA HIS A 893 34.78 -29.00 -2.01
C HIS A 893 33.33 -29.46 -1.87
N PHE A 894 32.48 -28.99 -2.79
CA PHE A 894 31.04 -29.26 -2.82
C PHE A 894 30.30 -28.87 -1.52
N PRO A 895 30.41 -27.60 -1.05
CA PRO A 895 29.75 -27.19 0.19
C PRO A 895 28.21 -27.33 0.08
N SER A 896 27.60 -28.12 0.97
CA SER A 896 26.19 -28.52 0.86
C SER A 896 25.23 -27.70 1.73
N SER A 897 25.65 -27.29 2.92
CA SER A 897 24.79 -26.62 3.91
C SER A 897 25.58 -25.60 4.72
N LEU A 898 24.88 -24.60 5.27
CA LEU A 898 25.49 -23.51 6.03
C LEU A 898 24.53 -22.99 7.14
N SER A 899 25.06 -22.60 8.29
CA SER A 899 24.26 -22.07 9.42
C SER A 899 25.10 -21.15 10.32
N PHE A 900 24.48 -20.19 11.00
CA PHE A 900 25.14 -19.24 11.90
C PHE A 900 24.98 -19.62 13.37
N ASP A 901 25.99 -19.35 14.20
CA ASP A 901 25.80 -19.26 15.65
C ASP A 901 25.33 -17.85 16.07
N THR A 902 24.93 -17.70 17.33
CA THR A 902 24.48 -16.41 17.90
C THR A 902 25.55 -15.32 17.88
N TYR A 903 26.84 -15.68 17.72
CA TYR A 903 27.95 -14.74 17.64
C TYR A 903 28.25 -14.30 16.20
N GLY A 904 27.58 -14.86 15.19
CA GLY A 904 27.81 -14.55 13.79
C GLY A 904 28.94 -15.34 13.12
N ASN A 905 29.42 -16.42 13.73
CA ASN A 905 30.34 -17.34 13.06
C ASN A 905 29.56 -18.24 12.09
N LEU A 906 30.14 -18.53 10.93
CA LEU A 906 29.52 -19.36 9.91
C LEU A 906 30.02 -20.81 9.98
N PHE A 907 29.10 -21.76 10.07
CA PHE A 907 29.37 -23.18 9.96
C PHE A 907 28.99 -23.67 8.57
N VAL A 908 29.87 -24.44 7.93
CA VAL A 908 29.69 -24.96 6.57
C VAL A 908 29.95 -26.46 6.54
N ALA A 909 29.03 -27.21 5.95
CA ALA A 909 29.23 -28.61 5.61
C ALA A 909 30.05 -28.72 4.31
N ASP A 910 31.33 -29.08 4.45
CA ASP A 910 32.28 -29.29 3.36
C ASP A 910 32.20 -30.76 2.92
N TYR A 911 31.08 -31.07 2.24
CA TYR A 911 30.56 -32.41 2.01
C TYR A 911 31.61 -33.40 1.51
N TYR A 912 32.32 -33.09 0.41
CA TYR A 912 33.25 -34.05 -0.20
C TYR A 912 34.52 -34.25 0.62
N ASN A 913 34.92 -33.24 1.40
CA ASN A 913 36.05 -33.35 2.32
C ASN A 913 35.66 -34.03 3.65
N GLY A 914 34.39 -34.39 3.85
CA GLY A 914 33.93 -35.10 5.03
C GLY A 914 34.11 -34.32 6.34
N ARG A 915 33.89 -32.99 6.33
CA ARG A 915 34.12 -32.13 7.51
C ARG A 915 33.12 -30.99 7.65
N ILE A 916 33.01 -30.45 8.87
CA ILE A 916 32.33 -29.17 9.14
C ILE A 916 33.38 -28.12 9.49
N LEU A 917 33.37 -26.99 8.77
CA LEU A 917 34.25 -25.85 9.01
C LEU A 917 33.49 -24.73 9.73
N LYS A 918 34.14 -24.10 10.71
CA LYS A 918 33.71 -22.85 11.37
C LYS A 918 34.57 -21.68 10.91
N PHE A 919 33.96 -20.68 10.31
CA PHE A 919 34.57 -19.40 9.95
C PHE A 919 34.27 -18.37 11.03
N ILE A 920 35.32 -17.87 11.68
CA ILE A 920 35.20 -16.98 12.84
C ILE A 920 34.99 -15.54 12.37
N LEU A 921 33.98 -14.87 12.93
CA LEU A 921 33.70 -13.46 12.71
C LEU A 921 34.83 -12.60 13.28
N THR A 922 35.35 -11.66 12.49
CA THR A 922 36.49 -10.80 12.89
C THR A 922 36.08 -9.37 13.16
N SER A 923 35.17 -8.83 12.34
CA SER A 923 34.62 -7.50 12.52
C SER A 923 33.20 -7.44 11.96
N ASN A 924 32.32 -6.75 12.66
CA ASN A 924 30.95 -6.45 12.25
C ASN A 924 30.66 -4.98 12.59
N SER A 925 31.30 -4.07 11.86
CA SER A 925 31.16 -2.62 12.10
C SER A 925 30.36 -1.97 10.98
N CYS A 926 29.35 -1.21 11.38
CA CYS A 926 28.44 -0.48 10.48
C CYS A 926 28.90 0.95 10.19
N SER A 927 30.03 1.39 10.75
CA SER A 927 30.56 2.74 10.51
C SER A 927 31.38 2.80 9.21
N LEU A 928 31.19 3.86 8.43
CA LEU A 928 32.15 4.23 7.37
C LEU A 928 33.51 4.59 7.99
N SER A 929 34.60 4.45 7.23
CA SER A 929 35.92 4.89 7.70
C SER A 929 36.11 6.40 7.69
N TYR A 930 35.14 7.15 7.18
CA TYR A 930 35.11 8.61 7.07
C TYR A 930 33.73 9.15 7.45
N ASN A 931 33.65 10.44 7.77
CA ASN A 931 32.37 11.08 8.04
C ASN A 931 31.64 11.40 6.73
N GLN A 932 30.40 10.93 6.64
CA GLN A 932 29.48 11.24 5.56
C GLN A 932 28.18 11.81 6.15
N PRO A 933 28.19 13.05 6.66
CA PRO A 933 27.01 13.67 7.27
C PRO A 933 25.86 13.80 6.26
N THR A 934 24.64 13.91 6.78
CA THR A 934 23.43 14.13 5.98
C THR A 934 23.09 15.62 5.94
N PHE A 935 22.99 16.22 4.76
CA PHE A 935 22.61 17.63 4.61
C PHE A 935 21.25 17.79 3.95
N CYS A 936 20.48 18.75 4.47
CA CYS A 936 19.26 19.25 3.84
C CYS A 936 19.62 20.13 2.62
N SER A 937 18.68 20.28 1.68
CA SER A 937 18.92 21.08 0.47
C SER A 937 19.26 22.55 0.76
N ASN A 938 18.93 23.09 1.95
CA ASN A 938 19.20 24.46 2.39
C ASN A 938 20.36 24.58 3.41
N SER A 939 21.15 23.54 3.64
CA SER A 939 22.24 23.60 4.64
C SER A 939 23.26 24.68 4.33
N SER A 940 23.66 25.43 5.36
CA SER A 940 24.53 26.60 5.21
C SER A 940 25.73 26.51 6.15
N TRP A 941 26.85 27.10 5.74
CA TRP A 941 28.09 27.22 6.49
C TRP A 941 28.42 28.70 6.67
N TYR A 942 29.09 29.03 7.77
CA TYR A 942 29.65 30.37 7.90
C TYR A 942 30.63 30.65 6.77
N SER A 943 30.49 31.79 6.12
CA SER A 943 31.33 32.18 4.99
C SER A 943 32.79 32.45 5.41
N ASN A 944 33.01 32.83 6.67
CA ASN A 944 34.34 33.01 7.26
C ASN A 944 34.80 31.69 7.89
N GLY A 945 35.91 31.14 7.40
CA GLY A 945 36.57 29.97 7.96
C GLY A 945 37.67 30.33 8.96
N SER A 946 37.91 29.43 9.90
CA SER A 946 39.05 29.46 10.82
C SER A 946 40.23 28.70 10.21
N THR A 947 41.46 29.18 10.40
CA THR A 947 42.66 28.40 10.00
C THR A 947 42.86 27.27 11.00
N PHE A 948 42.60 26.04 10.56
CA PHE A 948 42.80 24.82 11.37
C PHE A 948 44.28 24.47 11.50
N ALA A 949 45.02 24.53 10.39
CA ALA A 949 46.46 24.30 10.35
C ALA A 949 47.13 25.28 9.40
N SER A 950 48.25 25.88 9.81
CA SER A 950 49.05 26.82 9.02
C SER A 950 50.31 26.17 8.47
N SER A 951 51.06 26.92 7.66
CA SER A 951 52.32 26.47 7.06
C SER A 951 53.38 26.03 8.06
N SER A 952 53.34 26.51 9.32
CA SER A 952 54.26 26.06 10.38
C SER A 952 54.03 24.61 10.80
N THR A 953 52.84 24.08 10.58
CA THR A 953 52.44 22.76 11.06
C THR A 953 52.34 21.74 9.93
N ILE A 954 51.77 22.14 8.78
CA ILE A 954 51.61 21.27 7.61
C ILE A 954 52.65 21.49 6.51
N GLY A 955 53.44 22.57 6.55
CA GLY A 955 54.32 22.99 5.46
C GLY A 955 53.60 23.65 4.29
N SER A 956 54.35 23.89 3.20
CA SER A 956 53.83 24.52 1.98
C SER A 956 53.09 23.52 1.08
N LEU A 957 52.07 23.97 0.34
CA LEU A 957 51.34 23.18 -0.66
C LEU A 957 50.64 21.90 -0.11
N PRO A 958 49.74 22.02 0.88
CA PRO A 958 48.87 20.91 1.27
C PRO A 958 48.04 20.44 0.08
N TYR A 959 47.79 19.13 0.00
CA TYR A 959 47.09 18.52 -1.14
C TYR A 959 45.89 17.69 -0.70
N GLY A 960 46.08 16.42 -0.34
CA GLY A 960 45.02 15.55 0.16
C GLY A 960 44.70 15.78 1.63
N ILE A 961 43.43 15.65 1.99
CA ILE A 961 42.96 15.64 3.38
C ILE A 961 41.99 14.48 3.56
N PHE A 962 42.08 13.78 4.69
CA PHE A 962 41.14 12.75 5.09
C PHE A 962 40.75 12.96 6.55
N ILE A 963 39.47 12.77 6.86
CA ILE A 963 38.95 12.80 8.22
C ILE A 963 38.23 11.47 8.47
N ASP A 964 38.70 10.71 9.44
CA ASP A 964 38.12 9.41 9.76
C ASP A 964 36.80 9.52 10.53
N GLY A 965 36.10 8.39 10.69
CA GLY A 965 34.82 8.32 11.41
C GLY A 965 34.87 8.72 12.89
N ILE A 966 36.06 8.92 13.47
CA ILE A 966 36.24 9.42 14.84
C ILE A 966 36.83 10.85 14.87
N ASN A 967 36.78 11.56 13.74
CA ASN A 967 37.25 12.94 13.57
C ASN A 967 38.77 13.14 13.70
N THR A 968 39.57 12.12 13.42
CA THR A 968 41.02 12.28 13.25
C THR A 968 41.32 12.86 11.87
N VAL A 969 42.06 13.96 11.83
CA VAL A 969 42.43 14.66 10.59
C VAL A 969 43.83 14.24 10.14
N TYR A 970 43.95 13.87 8.86
CA TYR A 970 45.19 13.49 8.19
C TYR A 970 45.40 14.41 6.99
N VAL A 971 46.60 14.99 6.84
CA VAL A 971 46.90 15.91 5.75
C VAL A 971 48.12 15.42 4.97
N ALA A 972 47.92 15.05 3.71
CA ALA A 972 49.00 14.77 2.78
C ALA A 972 49.56 16.09 2.24
N ASN A 973 50.89 16.20 2.23
CA ASN A 973 51.60 17.37 1.74
C ASN A 973 52.62 16.95 0.67
N ARG A 974 52.67 17.73 -0.42
CA ARG A 974 53.53 17.46 -1.58
C ARG A 974 55.02 17.69 -1.32
N VAL A 975 55.36 18.61 -0.42
CA VAL A 975 56.73 19.05 -0.16
C VAL A 975 57.28 18.42 1.12
N ASN A 976 56.40 18.11 2.06
CA ASN A 976 56.78 17.48 3.32
C ASN A 976 56.62 15.96 3.22
N ASN A 977 57.71 15.23 3.46
CA ASN A 977 57.73 13.76 3.44
C ASN A 977 57.12 13.12 4.71
N THR A 978 56.17 13.80 5.34
CA THR A 978 55.49 13.38 6.56
C THR A 978 54.02 13.76 6.50
N ILE A 979 53.15 12.90 7.03
CA ILE A 979 51.72 13.20 7.20
C ILE A 979 51.45 13.51 8.67
N PRO A 980 51.18 14.77 9.03
CA PRO A 980 50.72 15.12 10.36
C PRO A 980 49.29 14.60 10.62
N VAL A 981 49.04 14.17 11.86
CA VAL A 981 47.78 13.57 12.31
C VAL A 981 47.27 14.29 13.54
N TRP A 982 46.02 14.76 13.50
CA TRP A 982 45.33 15.41 14.62
C TRP A 982 44.18 14.53 15.09
N PRO A 983 44.24 13.91 16.27
CA PRO A 983 43.09 13.27 16.87
C PRO A 983 42.04 14.32 17.27
N GLN A 984 40.82 13.85 17.48
CA GLN A 984 39.69 14.70 17.85
C GLN A 984 40.05 15.65 19.01
N TRP A 985 39.69 16.93 18.87
CA TRP A 985 39.93 18.01 19.85
C TRP A 985 41.38 18.49 20.01
N SER A 986 42.33 17.97 19.23
CA SER A 986 43.71 18.44 19.28
C SER A 986 43.94 19.66 18.38
N SER A 987 44.49 20.74 18.93
CA SER A 987 44.92 21.94 18.16
C SER A 987 46.32 21.78 17.53
N THR A 988 47.06 20.74 17.90
CA THR A 988 48.39 20.40 17.37
C THR A 988 48.46 18.95 16.92
N PRO A 989 49.27 18.59 15.91
CA PRO A 989 49.39 17.21 15.49
C PRO A 989 50.08 16.39 16.58
N THR A 990 49.51 15.25 16.95
CA THR A 990 50.08 14.37 17.99
C THR A 990 50.96 13.27 17.42
N ARG A 991 50.90 13.05 16.10
CA ARG A 991 51.68 12.04 15.39
C ARG A 991 52.05 12.54 14.00
N TYR A 992 53.22 12.11 13.53
CA TYR A 992 53.66 12.26 12.15
C TYR A 992 53.91 10.86 11.57
N ILE A 993 53.24 10.54 10.45
CA ILE A 993 53.53 9.32 9.70
C ILE A 993 54.70 9.62 8.78
N SER A 994 55.79 8.89 8.95
CA SER A 994 57.04 9.03 8.21
C SER A 994 57.54 7.67 7.77
N GLY A 995 58.11 7.57 6.57
CA GLY A 995 58.70 6.33 6.05
C GLY A 995 58.68 6.28 4.52
N ASN A 996 59.82 6.63 3.90
CA ASN A 996 60.02 6.63 2.45
C ASN A 996 58.91 7.32 1.62
N LEU A 997 58.21 8.30 2.21
CA LEU A 997 57.21 9.12 1.53
C LEU A 997 57.92 10.13 0.62
N ASN A 998 57.43 10.29 -0.61
CA ASN A 998 57.95 11.25 -1.57
C ASN A 998 56.78 11.86 -2.34
N ARG A 999 56.54 13.17 -2.17
CA ARG A 999 55.51 13.94 -2.90
C ARG A 999 54.11 13.32 -2.86
N SER A 1000 53.62 13.01 -1.68
CA SER A 1000 52.29 12.43 -1.49
C SER A 1000 51.17 13.42 -1.85
N TYR A 1001 50.32 13.05 -2.82
CA TYR A 1001 49.18 13.88 -3.24
C TYR A 1001 47.86 13.49 -2.56
N SER A 1002 47.65 12.20 -2.30
CA SER A 1002 46.36 11.69 -1.78
C SER A 1002 46.56 10.70 -0.64
N ILE A 1003 45.51 10.55 0.17
CA ILE A 1003 45.48 9.72 1.37
C ILE A 1003 44.08 9.13 1.58
N PHE A 1004 44.01 7.92 2.11
CA PHE A 1004 42.78 7.28 2.58
C PHE A 1004 43.06 6.50 3.87
N VAL A 1005 42.14 6.52 4.83
CA VAL A 1005 42.26 5.73 6.07
C VAL A 1005 41.10 4.74 6.15
N SER A 1006 41.43 3.46 6.38
CA SER A 1006 40.42 2.40 6.52
C SER A 1006 39.80 2.40 7.92
N ILE A 1007 38.70 1.66 8.07
CA ILE A 1007 38.00 1.51 9.36
C ILE A 1007 38.89 0.89 10.46
N ASN A 1008 39.92 0.13 10.06
CA ASN A 1008 40.88 -0.48 10.97
C ASN A 1008 42.04 0.46 11.33
N GLY A 1009 42.00 1.72 10.89
CA GLY A 1009 43.04 2.72 11.10
C GLY A 1009 44.26 2.57 10.19
N ASP A 1010 44.21 1.69 9.19
CA ASP A 1010 45.30 1.55 8.22
C ASP A 1010 45.32 2.76 7.27
N VAL A 1011 46.50 3.34 7.07
CA VAL A 1011 46.66 4.56 6.26
C VAL A 1011 47.27 4.20 4.91
N TYR A 1012 46.58 4.57 3.84
CA TYR A 1012 46.98 4.35 2.45
C TYR A 1012 47.38 5.68 1.82
N VAL A 1013 48.58 5.74 1.26
CA VAL A 1013 49.18 7.00 0.80
C VAL A 1013 49.84 6.81 -0.55
N ASP A 1014 49.64 7.79 -1.43
CA ASP A 1014 50.42 7.96 -2.65
C ASP A 1014 51.90 8.19 -2.32
N ASN A 1015 52.79 7.48 -3.00
CA ASN A 1015 54.24 7.64 -2.83
C ASN A 1015 54.93 8.21 -4.09
N GLY A 1016 54.23 9.06 -4.85
CA GLY A 1016 54.82 9.94 -5.85
C GLY A 1016 55.29 9.28 -7.17
N TYR A 1017 55.48 10.12 -8.20
CA TYR A 1017 55.81 9.71 -9.57
C TYR A 1017 57.11 8.90 -9.69
N THR A 1018 58.12 9.17 -8.85
CA THR A 1018 59.41 8.49 -8.93
C THR A 1018 59.39 7.08 -8.36
N ASN A 1019 58.50 6.78 -7.41
CA ASN A 1019 58.37 5.44 -6.82
C ASN A 1019 57.22 4.63 -7.43
N GLY A 1020 56.20 5.29 -8.01
CA GLY A 1020 55.15 4.64 -8.79
C GLY A 1020 54.33 3.61 -8.01
N ARG A 1021 53.92 3.92 -6.77
CA ARG A 1021 53.19 2.97 -5.92
C ARG A 1021 52.36 3.63 -4.83
N ILE A 1022 51.46 2.86 -4.25
CA ILE A 1022 50.68 3.21 -3.06
C ILE A 1022 51.14 2.31 -1.91
N ASP A 1023 51.51 2.94 -0.80
CA ASP A 1023 52.00 2.28 0.40
C ASP A 1023 50.93 2.30 1.51
N LYS A 1024 50.84 1.20 2.26
CA LYS A 1024 49.97 1.01 3.42
C LYS A 1024 50.80 1.04 4.70
N PHE A 1025 50.41 1.88 5.64
CA PHE A 1025 50.96 1.98 6.99
C PHE A 1025 49.98 1.34 7.97
N THR A 1026 50.40 0.25 8.61
CA THR A 1026 49.57 -0.45 9.60
C THR A 1026 49.66 0.25 10.96
N PHE A 1027 48.50 0.60 11.55
CA PHE A 1027 48.42 1.45 12.75
C PHE A 1027 49.24 0.90 13.95
N ASN A 1028 49.24 -0.42 14.14
CA ASN A 1028 49.75 -1.08 15.34
C ASN A 1028 51.22 -1.57 15.27
N THR A 1029 51.83 -1.65 14.09
CA THR A 1029 53.12 -2.34 13.92
C THR A 1029 54.21 -1.48 13.29
N SER A 1030 53.90 -0.26 12.84
CA SER A 1030 54.80 0.58 12.03
C SER A 1030 55.31 -0.09 10.75
N ASN A 1031 54.72 -1.23 10.36
CA ASN A 1031 55.04 -1.93 9.13
C ASN A 1031 54.46 -1.17 7.93
N VAL A 1032 55.30 -0.99 6.92
CA VAL A 1032 54.94 -0.38 5.64
C VAL A 1032 55.04 -1.44 4.55
N ILE A 1033 53.96 -1.63 3.80
CA ILE A 1033 53.93 -2.52 2.64
C ILE A 1033 53.39 -1.79 1.42
N THR A 1034 53.95 -2.09 0.25
CA THR A 1034 53.38 -1.64 -1.01
C THR A 1034 52.16 -2.49 -1.35
N VAL A 1035 51.02 -1.84 -1.58
CA VAL A 1035 49.74 -2.53 -1.85
C VAL A 1035 49.31 -2.44 -3.31
N MET A 1036 49.78 -1.45 -4.06
CA MET A 1036 49.49 -1.30 -5.49
C MET A 1036 50.65 -0.61 -6.19
N ASN A 1037 51.11 -1.17 -7.32
CA ASN A 1037 52.06 -0.52 -8.21
C ASN A 1037 51.29 0.28 -9.28
N VAL A 1038 51.68 1.52 -9.51
CA VAL A 1038 51.02 2.44 -10.45
C VAL A 1038 52.03 3.14 -11.35
N SER A 1039 51.65 3.45 -12.58
CA SER A 1039 52.56 4.05 -13.57
C SER A 1039 52.86 5.54 -13.35
N GLY A 1040 52.24 6.18 -12.34
CA GLY A 1040 52.42 7.59 -12.03
C GLY A 1040 51.90 7.96 -10.64
N SER A 1041 51.83 9.27 -10.35
CA SER A 1041 51.28 9.77 -9.09
C SER A 1041 49.78 9.56 -9.01
N CYS A 1042 49.31 9.17 -7.82
CA CYS A 1042 47.90 9.07 -7.53
C CYS A 1042 47.37 10.40 -7.01
N TYR A 1043 46.46 11.05 -7.73
CA TYR A 1043 45.92 12.37 -7.33
C TYR A 1043 44.64 12.26 -6.48
N GLY A 1044 44.00 11.10 -6.48
CA GLY A 1044 42.83 10.78 -5.68
C GLY A 1044 42.88 9.30 -5.32
N LEU A 1045 42.71 9.00 -4.04
CA LEU A 1045 42.66 7.66 -3.48
C LEU A 1045 41.32 7.44 -2.81
N PHE A 1046 40.74 6.26 -3.02
CA PHE A 1046 39.53 5.84 -2.34
C PHE A 1046 39.52 4.32 -2.18
N ILE A 1047 39.03 3.80 -1.06
CA ILE A 1047 38.78 2.37 -0.91
C ILE A 1047 37.27 2.17 -0.76
N ASP A 1048 36.70 1.36 -1.64
CA ASP A 1048 35.28 1.03 -1.57
C ASP A 1048 34.95 -0.02 -0.49
N SER A 1049 33.67 -0.26 -0.28
CA SER A 1049 33.15 -1.19 0.73
C SER A 1049 33.49 -2.66 0.49
N ILE A 1050 33.98 -3.02 -0.70
CA ILE A 1050 34.45 -4.36 -1.03
C ILE A 1050 35.98 -4.42 -1.16
N ASN A 1051 36.68 -3.42 -0.63
CA ASN A 1051 38.15 -3.31 -0.58
C ASN A 1051 38.84 -3.15 -1.94
N ASN A 1052 38.19 -2.58 -2.96
CA ASN A 1052 38.93 -2.09 -4.11
C ASN A 1052 39.56 -0.73 -3.76
N LEU A 1053 40.88 -0.65 -3.89
CA LEU A 1053 41.64 0.59 -3.85
C LEU A 1053 41.60 1.22 -5.24
N TYR A 1054 41.08 2.44 -5.35
CA TYR A 1054 41.03 3.24 -6.57
C TYR A 1054 42.10 4.31 -6.55
N CYS A 1055 42.64 4.59 -7.73
CA CYS A 1055 43.66 5.60 -7.93
C CYS A 1055 43.44 6.37 -9.23
N SER A 1056 43.36 7.70 -9.15
CA SER A 1056 43.32 8.55 -10.35
C SER A 1056 44.73 8.94 -10.82
N LEU A 1057 45.03 8.57 -12.06
CA LEU A 1057 46.32 8.82 -12.70
C LEU A 1057 46.17 10.00 -13.66
N LYS A 1058 46.35 11.21 -13.12
CA LYS A 1058 46.23 12.48 -13.87
C LYS A 1058 46.97 12.45 -15.21
N ASP A 1059 48.26 12.11 -15.16
CA ASP A 1059 49.17 12.17 -16.33
C ASP A 1059 48.89 11.05 -17.35
N PHE A 1060 48.10 10.04 -16.96
CA PHE A 1060 47.71 8.91 -17.82
C PHE A 1060 46.23 8.96 -18.20
N HIS A 1061 45.49 10.00 -17.80
CA HIS A 1061 44.11 10.21 -18.23
C HIS A 1061 43.16 9.03 -17.94
N GLN A 1062 43.37 8.36 -16.81
CA GLN A 1062 42.59 7.20 -16.40
C GLN A 1062 42.50 7.07 -14.87
N VAL A 1063 41.52 6.29 -14.40
CA VAL A 1063 41.40 5.82 -13.02
C VAL A 1063 41.59 4.32 -13.03
N VAL A 1064 42.43 3.81 -12.14
CA VAL A 1064 42.72 2.38 -11.98
C VAL A 1064 42.24 1.88 -10.63
N LYS A 1065 41.97 0.57 -10.51
CA LYS A 1065 41.56 -0.07 -9.26
C LYS A 1065 42.21 -1.43 -9.03
N LEU A 1066 42.37 -1.82 -7.77
CA LEU A 1066 42.91 -3.11 -7.34
C LEU A 1066 42.12 -3.63 -6.14
N LEU A 1067 41.67 -4.88 -6.21
CA LEU A 1067 41.12 -5.57 -5.05
C LEU A 1067 42.25 -5.93 -4.08
N LEU A 1068 42.20 -5.36 -2.87
CA LEU A 1068 43.21 -5.60 -1.84
C LEU A 1068 43.19 -7.06 -1.38
N ASN A 1069 44.36 -7.58 -1.00
CA ASN A 1069 44.59 -8.95 -0.49
C ASN A 1069 44.28 -10.11 -1.47
N ASN A 1070 44.11 -9.84 -2.77
CA ASN A 1070 43.84 -10.85 -3.79
C ASN A 1070 45.11 -11.48 -4.42
N GLY A 1071 46.28 -11.35 -3.77
CA GLY A 1071 47.55 -11.93 -4.23
C GLY A 1071 48.23 -11.25 -5.44
N THR A 1072 47.64 -10.20 -6.02
CA THR A 1072 48.20 -9.39 -7.11
C THR A 1072 48.43 -7.93 -6.67
N THR A 1073 49.44 -7.26 -7.24
CA THR A 1073 49.73 -5.83 -7.03
C THR A 1073 49.50 -4.96 -8.28
N ILE A 1074 49.02 -5.57 -9.37
CA ILE A 1074 48.81 -4.91 -10.66
C ILE A 1074 47.35 -4.47 -10.78
N PRO A 1075 47.07 -3.17 -10.93
CA PRO A 1075 45.71 -2.65 -11.00
C PRO A 1075 45.08 -2.84 -12.40
N THR A 1076 43.76 -2.75 -12.43
CA THR A 1076 42.92 -2.79 -13.65
C THR A 1076 42.30 -1.41 -13.91
N ILE A 1077 41.87 -1.14 -15.14
CA ILE A 1077 41.22 0.14 -15.47
C ILE A 1077 39.81 0.20 -14.87
N ALA A 1078 39.51 1.27 -14.15
CA ALA A 1078 38.19 1.58 -13.62
C ALA A 1078 37.44 2.59 -14.51
N ALA A 1079 38.14 3.56 -15.09
CA ALA A 1079 37.57 4.55 -16.01
C ALA A 1079 38.66 5.26 -16.84
N GLY A 1080 38.29 5.77 -18.02
CA GLY A 1080 39.24 6.38 -18.96
C GLY A 1080 40.03 5.33 -19.73
N ASN A 1081 40.34 5.62 -21.00
CA ASN A 1081 41.03 4.69 -21.90
C ASN A 1081 42.54 4.95 -22.03
N GLY A 1082 43.11 5.78 -21.15
CA GLY A 1082 44.52 6.17 -21.20
C GLY A 1082 44.86 7.32 -22.15
N SER A 1083 43.89 7.85 -22.90
CA SER A 1083 44.08 8.97 -23.85
C SER A 1083 43.30 10.19 -23.42
N ALA A 1084 43.91 11.38 -23.54
CA ALA A 1084 43.24 12.65 -23.28
C ALA A 1084 42.09 12.86 -24.28
N GLY A 1085 40.89 13.11 -23.79
CA GLY A 1085 39.74 13.42 -24.63
C GLY A 1085 38.47 13.71 -23.84
N SER A 1086 37.39 14.04 -24.54
CA SER A 1086 36.09 14.44 -23.95
C SER A 1086 34.95 13.44 -24.21
N LEU A 1087 35.21 12.34 -24.93
CA LEU A 1087 34.24 11.25 -25.12
C LEU A 1087 33.86 10.61 -23.78
N SER A 1088 32.76 9.83 -23.76
CA SER A 1088 32.25 9.19 -22.54
C SER A 1088 33.25 8.25 -21.88
N ASN A 1089 34.08 7.55 -22.66
CA ASN A 1089 35.14 6.65 -22.18
C ASN A 1089 36.52 7.32 -22.07
N MET A 1090 36.63 8.62 -22.30
CA MET A 1090 37.88 9.38 -22.22
C MET A 1090 37.83 10.36 -21.05
N LEU A 1091 38.98 10.54 -20.41
CA LEU A 1091 39.19 11.54 -19.37
C LEU A 1091 40.35 12.46 -19.81
N ASN A 1092 40.49 13.59 -19.16
CA ASN A 1092 41.61 14.50 -19.34
C ASN A 1092 42.05 15.05 -17.98
N SER A 1093 43.22 14.57 -17.55
CA SER A 1093 43.83 14.92 -16.27
C SER A 1093 42.92 14.70 -15.05
N PRO A 1094 42.35 13.49 -14.84
CA PRO A 1094 41.46 13.23 -13.72
C PRO A 1094 42.18 13.34 -12.37
N GLN A 1095 41.54 13.95 -11.38
CA GLN A 1095 42.11 14.11 -10.03
C GLN A 1095 41.17 13.54 -8.95
N GLY A 1096 40.36 14.35 -8.28
CA GLY A 1096 39.48 13.89 -7.21
C GLY A 1096 38.55 12.77 -7.67
N ILE A 1097 38.45 11.73 -6.85
CA ILE A 1097 37.54 10.62 -7.06
C ILE A 1097 36.75 10.34 -5.78
N TYR A 1098 35.53 9.84 -5.95
CA TYR A 1098 34.71 9.32 -4.87
C TYR A 1098 33.98 8.08 -5.38
N VAL A 1099 33.87 7.04 -4.54
CA VAL A 1099 33.08 5.85 -4.88
C VAL A 1099 31.92 5.78 -3.91
N ASP A 1100 30.70 5.80 -4.44
CA ASP A 1100 29.50 5.69 -3.61
C ASP A 1100 29.30 4.26 -3.10
N SER A 1101 28.32 4.13 -2.23
CA SER A 1101 27.96 2.86 -1.62
C SER A 1101 27.55 1.81 -2.68
N SER A 1102 26.96 2.24 -3.80
CA SER A 1102 26.61 1.37 -4.95
C SER A 1102 27.79 1.04 -5.87
N LEU A 1103 29.03 1.34 -5.45
CA LEU A 1103 30.26 1.14 -6.21
C LEU A 1103 30.32 1.95 -7.52
N ASN A 1104 29.55 3.04 -7.63
CA ASN A 1104 29.67 3.97 -8.75
C ASN A 1104 30.80 4.95 -8.50
N LEU A 1105 31.52 5.29 -9.56
CA LEU A 1105 32.71 6.13 -9.51
C LEU A 1105 32.41 7.55 -10.01
N TYR A 1106 32.67 8.54 -9.17
CA TYR A 1106 32.59 9.96 -9.48
C TYR A 1106 34.00 10.49 -9.69
N ILE A 1107 34.23 11.20 -10.80
CA ILE A 1107 35.57 11.58 -11.23
C ILE A 1107 35.57 13.07 -11.57
N ALA A 1108 36.50 13.80 -10.97
CA ALA A 1108 36.80 15.17 -11.36
C ALA A 1108 37.68 15.10 -12.60
N ASP A 1109 37.05 15.20 -13.77
CA ASP A 1109 37.69 15.23 -15.06
C ASP A 1109 38.25 16.64 -15.32
N SER A 1110 39.32 16.96 -14.58
CA SER A 1110 39.73 18.33 -14.26
C SER A 1110 39.94 19.19 -15.50
N ALA A 1111 40.71 18.72 -16.49
CA ALA A 1111 41.02 19.54 -17.67
C ALA A 1111 39.85 19.64 -18.66
N ASN A 1112 38.84 18.78 -18.54
CA ASN A 1112 37.58 18.90 -19.27
C ASN A 1112 36.54 19.76 -18.53
N ASN A 1113 36.87 20.29 -17.34
CA ASN A 1113 35.98 21.14 -16.54
C ASN A 1113 34.62 20.49 -16.23
N ARG A 1114 34.62 19.19 -15.92
CA ARG A 1114 33.40 18.42 -15.67
C ARG A 1114 33.57 17.36 -14.59
N ILE A 1115 32.44 16.87 -14.08
CA ILE A 1115 32.36 15.70 -13.20
C ILE A 1115 31.72 14.55 -13.98
N GLN A 1116 32.44 13.44 -14.07
CA GLN A 1116 31.97 12.21 -14.72
C GLN A 1116 31.47 11.22 -13.68
N PHE A 1117 30.31 10.62 -13.93
CA PHE A 1117 29.74 9.50 -13.20
C PHE A 1117 29.87 8.23 -14.03
N VAL A 1118 30.54 7.22 -13.48
CA VAL A 1118 30.72 5.91 -14.12
C VAL A 1118 29.99 4.88 -13.27
N GLN A 1119 28.94 4.29 -13.85
CA GLN A 1119 28.18 3.24 -13.18
C GLN A 1119 29.04 1.98 -12.99
N THR A 1120 28.84 1.27 -11.89
CA THR A 1120 29.59 0.04 -11.62
C THR A 1120 29.52 -0.96 -12.78
N GLY A 1121 30.66 -1.56 -13.12
CA GLY A 1121 30.80 -2.49 -14.25
C GLY A 1121 30.84 -1.84 -15.65
N GLN A 1122 30.70 -0.52 -15.77
CA GLN A 1122 30.82 0.21 -17.04
C GLN A 1122 32.16 0.95 -17.13
N LEU A 1123 32.57 1.27 -18.37
CA LEU A 1123 33.74 2.11 -18.66
C LEU A 1123 33.38 3.48 -19.25
N ASN A 1124 32.11 3.66 -19.64
CA ASN A 1124 31.58 4.93 -20.16
C ASN A 1124 31.06 5.77 -19.00
N GLY A 1125 31.48 7.04 -18.93
CA GLY A 1125 30.98 8.03 -17.98
C GLY A 1125 29.88 8.91 -18.56
N VAL A 1126 28.95 9.29 -17.69
CA VAL A 1126 27.92 10.31 -17.91
C VAL A 1126 28.35 11.60 -17.22
N THR A 1127 28.25 12.73 -17.91
CA THR A 1127 28.58 14.02 -17.32
C THR A 1127 27.42 14.50 -16.45
N ILE A 1128 27.68 14.70 -15.15
CA ILE A 1128 26.65 15.08 -14.17
C ILE A 1128 26.79 16.52 -13.66
N ALA A 1129 27.93 17.16 -13.89
CA ALA A 1129 28.17 18.58 -13.56
C ALA A 1129 29.29 19.16 -14.44
N GLY A 1130 29.22 20.46 -14.74
CA GLY A 1130 30.21 21.14 -15.58
C GLY A 1130 29.97 20.97 -17.08
N ASN A 1131 31.04 21.10 -17.87
CA ASN A 1131 30.96 21.14 -19.34
C ASN A 1131 30.38 19.84 -19.93
N GLY A 1132 29.30 19.94 -20.69
CA GLY A 1132 28.58 18.80 -21.27
C GLY A 1132 27.43 18.26 -20.41
N SER A 1133 27.20 18.82 -19.21
CA SER A 1133 26.01 18.54 -18.40
C SER A 1133 24.80 19.39 -18.80
N SER A 1134 23.59 18.93 -18.53
CA SER A 1134 22.36 19.73 -18.62
C SER A 1134 22.16 20.69 -17.44
N THR A 1135 22.96 20.57 -16.36
CA THR A 1135 22.92 21.44 -15.17
C THR A 1135 23.81 22.68 -15.30
N SER A 1136 23.34 23.82 -14.79
CA SER A 1136 23.86 25.18 -15.02
C SER A 1136 25.08 25.60 -14.18
N ILE A 1137 26.03 24.70 -13.88
CA ILE A 1137 27.26 25.06 -13.16
C ILE A 1137 28.48 25.12 -14.08
N ILE A 1138 29.15 26.27 -14.12
CA ILE A 1138 30.43 26.44 -14.80
C ILE A 1138 31.53 26.08 -13.80
N LEU A 1139 32.22 24.98 -14.07
CA LEU A 1139 33.40 24.54 -13.32
C LEU A 1139 34.67 24.99 -14.04
N ASN A 1140 35.75 25.16 -13.30
CA ASN A 1140 37.08 25.44 -13.82
C ASN A 1140 38.11 24.61 -13.03
N TYR A 1141 38.63 23.59 -13.70
CA TYR A 1141 39.63 22.67 -13.18
C TYR A 1141 39.24 22.07 -11.80
N PRO A 1142 38.10 21.34 -11.70
CA PRO A 1142 37.69 20.74 -10.43
C PRO A 1142 38.70 19.70 -9.96
N THR A 1143 39.05 19.67 -8.67
CA THR A 1143 40.13 18.82 -8.14
C THR A 1143 39.71 17.84 -7.05
N GLY A 1144 38.58 18.07 -6.38
CA GLY A 1144 38.11 17.26 -5.26
C GLY A 1144 36.59 17.06 -5.31
N ILE A 1145 36.15 15.88 -4.89
CA ILE A 1145 34.74 15.48 -4.85
C ILE A 1145 34.46 14.72 -3.56
N VAL A 1146 33.35 15.05 -2.89
CA VAL A 1146 32.76 14.22 -1.84
C VAL A 1146 31.23 14.23 -1.95
N LEU A 1147 30.58 13.16 -1.48
CA LEU A 1147 29.14 13.07 -1.36
C LEU A 1147 28.71 13.13 0.11
N ASP A 1148 27.55 13.71 0.38
CA ASP A 1148 26.86 13.54 1.66
C ASP A 1148 26.06 12.21 1.68
N ALA A 1149 25.44 11.86 2.81
CA ALA A 1149 24.68 10.61 2.91
C ALA A 1149 23.40 10.56 2.06
N ASN A 1150 22.90 11.72 1.59
CA ASN A 1150 21.77 11.82 0.67
C ASN A 1150 22.20 11.79 -0.81
N GLY A 1151 23.51 11.74 -1.09
CA GLY A 1151 24.05 11.79 -2.45
C GLY A 1151 24.17 13.19 -3.05
N TYR A 1152 24.11 14.26 -2.24
CA TYR A 1152 24.46 15.61 -2.71
C TYR A 1152 25.97 15.72 -2.93
N LEU A 1153 26.32 16.33 -4.07
CA LEU A 1153 27.68 16.43 -4.60
C LEU A 1153 28.34 17.73 -4.18
N PHE A 1154 29.50 17.62 -3.55
CA PHE A 1154 30.34 18.76 -3.18
C PHE A 1154 31.63 18.71 -4.00
N ILE A 1155 31.96 19.83 -4.62
CA ILE A 1155 33.04 19.95 -5.61
C ILE A 1155 33.99 21.06 -5.19
N VAL A 1156 35.29 20.74 -5.18
CA VAL A 1156 36.36 21.72 -5.10
C VAL A 1156 36.61 22.29 -6.49
N ASP A 1157 36.09 23.49 -6.75
CA ASP A 1157 36.19 24.20 -8.04
C ASP A 1157 37.46 25.08 -8.03
N SER A 1158 38.61 24.42 -8.19
CA SER A 1158 39.92 24.91 -7.79
C SER A 1158 40.34 26.23 -8.45
N TYR A 1159 40.17 26.35 -9.77
CA TYR A 1159 40.60 27.55 -10.50
C TYR A 1159 39.58 28.70 -10.40
N ASN A 1160 38.36 28.41 -9.93
CA ASN A 1160 37.41 29.43 -9.48
C ASN A 1160 37.53 29.73 -7.98
N HIS A 1161 38.49 29.10 -7.27
CA HIS A 1161 38.83 29.36 -5.87
C HIS A 1161 37.67 29.18 -4.88
N ARG A 1162 36.80 28.20 -5.14
CA ARG A 1162 35.56 28.02 -4.36
C ARG A 1162 35.19 26.56 -4.15
N ILE A 1163 34.28 26.33 -3.21
CA ILE A 1163 33.58 25.06 -3.02
C ILE A 1163 32.12 25.25 -3.46
N VAL A 1164 31.63 24.35 -4.31
CA VAL A 1164 30.22 24.34 -4.77
C VAL A 1164 29.55 23.04 -4.37
N ALA A 1165 28.24 23.05 -4.17
CA ALA A 1165 27.47 21.86 -3.85
C ALA A 1165 26.15 21.79 -4.62
N SER A 1166 25.70 20.58 -4.92
CA SER A 1166 24.36 20.35 -5.48
C SER A 1166 23.28 20.47 -4.40
N SER A 1167 22.05 20.77 -4.85
CA SER A 1167 20.86 20.89 -4.02
C SER A 1167 19.62 20.53 -4.87
N SER A 1168 18.45 20.42 -4.24
CA SER A 1168 17.17 20.23 -4.96
C SER A 1168 16.86 21.37 -5.96
N SER A 1169 17.49 22.53 -5.80
CA SER A 1169 17.37 23.70 -6.69
C SER A 1169 18.53 23.87 -7.69
N GLY A 1170 19.43 22.89 -7.79
CA GLY A 1170 20.65 22.97 -8.61
C GLY A 1170 21.92 23.25 -7.79
N PHE A 1171 23.00 23.68 -8.43
CA PHE A 1171 24.27 23.94 -7.76
C PHE A 1171 24.34 25.34 -7.15
N ARG A 1172 24.94 25.45 -5.95
CA ARG A 1172 25.26 26.73 -5.30
C ARG A 1172 26.70 26.79 -4.85
N CYS A 1173 27.24 28.01 -4.74
CA CYS A 1173 28.52 28.24 -4.09
C CYS A 1173 28.35 28.25 -2.57
N LEU A 1174 29.25 27.56 -1.86
CA LEU A 1174 29.26 27.49 -0.39
C LEU A 1174 30.34 28.38 0.22
N VAL A 1175 31.56 28.32 -0.33
CA VAL A 1175 32.76 28.96 0.22
C VAL A 1175 33.57 29.57 -0.92
N GLY A 1176 34.21 30.73 -0.71
CA GLY A 1176 35.07 31.38 -1.72
C GLY A 1176 34.30 32.07 -2.84
N CYS A 1177 33.02 32.40 -2.61
CA CYS A 1177 32.12 32.92 -3.65
C CYS A 1177 32.47 34.34 -4.13
N SER A 1178 33.33 35.06 -3.40
CA SER A 1178 33.85 36.38 -3.76
C SER A 1178 35.16 36.33 -4.57
N GLY A 1179 35.60 35.13 -4.98
CA GLY A 1179 36.84 34.92 -5.74
C GLY A 1179 38.06 34.61 -4.87
N GLY A 1180 39.22 34.49 -5.52
CA GLY A 1180 40.45 34.05 -4.88
C GLY A 1180 41.09 35.08 -3.94
N GLY A 1181 41.69 34.61 -2.85
CA GLY A 1181 42.38 35.46 -1.89
C GLY A 1181 42.86 34.72 -0.64
N SER A 1182 43.32 35.46 0.36
CA SER A 1182 43.89 34.93 1.61
C SER A 1182 43.10 35.27 2.88
N THR A 1183 42.02 36.06 2.75
CA THR A 1183 41.11 36.38 3.86
C THR A 1183 40.39 35.13 4.38
N SER A 1184 39.70 35.21 5.51
CA SER A 1184 38.99 34.07 6.12
C SER A 1184 37.83 33.55 5.27
N SER A 1185 37.28 34.35 4.35
CA SER A 1185 36.19 33.93 3.45
C SER A 1185 36.65 33.51 2.05
N GLN A 1186 37.95 33.56 1.79
CA GLN A 1186 38.53 33.31 0.47
C GLN A 1186 39.48 32.13 0.50
N LEU A 1187 39.55 31.42 -0.62
CA LEU A 1187 40.49 30.33 -0.86
C LEU A 1187 41.42 30.71 -2.01
N SER A 1188 42.53 29.99 -2.17
CA SER A 1188 43.47 30.15 -3.27
C SER A 1188 43.93 28.77 -3.77
N TYR A 1189 43.38 28.40 -4.94
CA TYR A 1189 43.57 27.10 -5.59
C TYR A 1189 43.36 25.88 -4.66
N PRO A 1190 42.19 25.78 -3.98
CA PRO A 1190 41.93 24.67 -3.08
C PRO A 1190 42.04 23.32 -3.79
N GLN A 1191 42.49 22.26 -3.11
CA GLN A 1191 42.73 20.95 -3.75
C GLN A 1191 41.75 19.87 -3.33
N SER A 1192 41.53 19.71 -2.02
CA SER A 1192 40.73 18.63 -1.45
C SER A 1192 39.87 19.17 -0.31
N MET A 1193 38.81 18.43 0.01
CA MET A 1193 37.92 18.71 1.13
C MET A 1193 37.50 17.43 1.84
N ALA A 1194 37.15 17.54 3.12
CA ALA A 1194 36.57 16.46 3.93
C ALA A 1194 35.63 17.04 5.00
N PHE A 1195 34.72 16.22 5.50
CA PHE A 1195 33.81 16.57 6.59
C PHE A 1195 34.25 15.96 7.92
N ASP A 1196 33.99 16.66 9.02
CA ASP A 1196 33.90 16.03 10.33
C ASP A 1196 32.47 15.51 10.60
N SER A 1197 32.29 14.76 11.69
CA SER A 1197 31.01 14.19 12.10
C SER A 1197 29.96 15.25 12.45
N TYR A 1198 30.37 16.51 12.65
CA TYR A 1198 29.48 17.64 12.90
C TYR A 1198 29.06 18.35 11.61
N GLY A 1199 29.60 17.94 10.46
CA GLY A 1199 29.31 18.52 9.16
C GLY A 1199 30.12 19.77 8.82
N ASN A 1200 31.20 20.06 9.55
CA ASN A 1200 32.11 21.16 9.20
C ASN A 1200 32.98 20.77 7.99
N ILE A 1201 33.28 21.73 7.13
CA ILE A 1201 34.10 21.51 5.93
C ILE A 1201 35.54 21.88 6.23
N TYR A 1202 36.48 20.97 5.99
CA TYR A 1202 37.91 21.25 6.01
C TYR A 1202 38.45 21.25 4.58
N VAL A 1203 39.14 22.31 4.18
CA VAL A 1203 39.65 22.52 2.81
C VAL A 1203 41.16 22.70 2.83
N THR A 1204 41.87 21.98 1.95
CA THR A 1204 43.29 22.24 1.69
C THR A 1204 43.45 23.45 0.78
N ASP A 1205 43.72 24.59 1.39
CA ASP A 1205 43.90 25.89 0.72
C ASP A 1205 45.36 26.05 0.26
N ARG A 1206 45.68 25.36 -0.84
CA ARG A 1206 47.04 25.02 -1.28
C ARG A 1206 47.97 26.22 -1.39
N ASN A 1207 47.55 27.29 -2.08
CA ASN A 1207 48.46 28.43 -2.32
C ASN A 1207 48.59 29.33 -1.09
N ASN A 1208 47.61 29.32 -0.18
CA ASN A 1208 47.73 29.96 1.12
C ASN A 1208 48.47 29.09 2.15
N SER A 1209 48.91 27.87 1.76
CA SER A 1209 49.64 26.92 2.61
C SER A 1209 48.96 26.66 3.97
N ARG A 1210 47.63 26.49 3.94
CA ARG A 1210 46.82 26.26 5.15
C ARG A 1210 45.74 25.21 4.91
N VAL A 1211 45.21 24.66 6.00
CA VAL A 1211 43.90 23.99 6.04
C VAL A 1211 42.91 24.94 6.69
N GLN A 1212 41.79 25.19 6.02
CA GLN A 1212 40.75 26.08 6.52
C GLN A 1212 39.49 25.29 6.86
N GLN A 1213 38.91 25.55 8.03
CA GLN A 1213 37.69 24.94 8.54
C GLN A 1213 36.53 25.93 8.41
N PHE A 1214 35.40 25.49 7.84
CA PHE A 1214 34.17 26.24 7.75
C PHE A 1214 33.09 25.54 8.59
N THR A 1215 32.58 26.24 9.60
CA THR A 1215 31.62 25.67 10.54
C THR A 1215 30.22 25.62 9.95
N LEU A 1216 29.52 24.50 10.13
CA LEU A 1216 28.12 24.34 9.74
C LEU A 1216 27.25 25.30 10.56
N GLN A 1217 26.47 26.15 9.88
CA GLN A 1217 25.63 27.15 10.51
C GLN A 1217 24.21 26.62 10.78
N SER A 1218 23.61 25.94 9.79
CA SER A 1218 22.25 25.40 9.93
C SER A 1218 22.05 24.17 9.06
N ASN A 1219 21.35 23.17 9.62
CA ASN A 1219 20.93 21.95 8.92
C ASN A 1219 19.48 21.63 9.33
N SER A 1220 18.51 22.40 8.82
CA SER A 1220 17.11 22.36 9.28
C SER A 1220 16.19 21.71 8.27
N CYS A 1221 15.92 20.42 8.45
CA CYS A 1221 14.84 19.69 7.80
C CYS A 1221 13.58 19.74 8.69
N GLY A 1222 12.39 19.89 8.11
CA GLY A 1222 11.13 19.80 8.87
C GLY A 1222 10.98 18.43 9.53
N LYS A 1223 11.07 18.40 10.88
CA LYS A 1223 10.70 17.40 11.92
C LYS A 1223 10.43 15.89 11.60
N PHE A 1224 11.01 15.05 12.49
CA PHE A 1224 10.86 13.60 12.84
C PHE A 1224 11.51 12.58 11.86
N VAL A 1225 12.32 11.60 12.29
CA VAL A 1225 12.12 10.53 13.29
C VAL A 1225 13.46 10.12 13.94
N CYS A 1226 13.49 9.86 15.26
CA CYS A 1226 14.48 8.97 15.85
C CYS A 1226 13.84 7.58 15.91
N VAL A 1227 14.46 6.62 15.22
CA VAL A 1227 14.20 5.18 15.35
C VAL A 1227 14.82 4.71 16.66
#